data_AF-F6HFJ0-F1
#
_entry.id   AF-F6HFJ0-F1
#
_cell.length_a   1.000
_cell.length_b   1.000
_cell.length_c   1.000
_cell.angle_alpha   90.00
_cell.angle_beta   90.00
_cell.angle_gamma   90.00
#
_symmetry.space_group_name_H-M   'P 1'
#
loop_
_entity.id
_entity.type
_entity.pdbx_description
1 polymer ?
#
loop_
_entity_poly.entity_id
_entity_poly.type
_entity_poly.pdbx_seq_one_letter_code
_entity_poly.pdbx_strand_id
1 'polypeptide(L)'
;MDAGGELLALVNDVVGVSVGFGGVFKRDCTDLVRRIALLTHLFEEIRDFGAGLRPLDVSTSSASPLTCLSEVANALQAAKRLLSAAGNFSSDAFSDGAAKKITFQFQCVTWKLEKTLGNLPYDHFEISEEVREQVELVRAQLRRATERYGPLNSKVVSCALSLPLDREIHPRQSGNRVTGSFHIENLGNINPEAKAKMDSVPKCNDSHSITDQFVPESGRLSNSSASAEAHLSNDIDAEKGHKSATKSLEEIKKPDSVVIPNDFLCPISLELMRDPVIVATGQTYERSYIQRWIDCGNLTCPKTQLELQNLTLTPNYALRSLITQWCTKNNIEQPTGLVNGRIKKSDGTFRDVSGDIAAIEALVRKLSSWSIEERRAAATEIRSLSKRSTDNRILIAEAGAIPALVNLLTTDDVVTQENAVTSILNLSIYENNKGLIMLAGAIPSIVLVLRSGSMEARENAAATLFSLSVADENKIIIGASGAMPALVELLQNGSTRGKKDAATALFNLCIYQGNKSRAVKAGIITALSKMLTDLNNCMVDEALTILSVLSSHQEAKISIVKASIIPVLIDLLRTGLPRNKENAAAILLSLCKRDNENLACISRLGAVIPLAELAKSGTERAKRKATSLLEHLQRLQQL
;
A
#
# COMPACT_ATOMS: atom_id res chain seq x y z
N MET A 1 -19.31 -23.24 -29.41
CA MET A 1 -18.37 -23.65 -28.34
C MET A 1 -18.63 -22.78 -27.14
N ASP A 2 -18.50 -23.33 -25.94
CA ASP A 2 -18.76 -22.61 -24.69
C ASP A 2 -17.60 -21.65 -24.38
N ALA A 3 -17.91 -20.35 -24.29
CA ALA A 3 -16.91 -19.31 -24.04
C ALA A 3 -16.29 -19.40 -22.64
N GLY A 4 -17.01 -19.93 -21.65
CA GLY A 4 -16.45 -20.21 -20.32
C GLY A 4 -15.44 -21.35 -20.36
N GLY A 5 -15.72 -22.39 -21.15
CA GLY A 5 -14.81 -23.52 -21.37
C GLY A 5 -13.49 -23.11 -22.06
N GLU A 6 -13.55 -22.23 -23.06
CA GLU A 6 -12.36 -21.71 -23.75
C GLU A 6 -11.48 -20.84 -22.82
N LEU A 7 -12.10 -19.99 -22.00
CA LEU A 7 -11.40 -19.18 -20.99
C LEU A 7 -10.76 -20.04 -19.90
N LEU A 8 -11.45 -21.09 -19.43
CA LEU A 8 -10.90 -22.04 -18.47
C LEU A 8 -9.68 -22.80 -19.04
N ALA A 9 -9.74 -23.20 -20.32
CA ALA A 9 -8.61 -23.81 -21.01
C ALA A 9 -7.40 -22.85 -21.09
N LEU A 10 -7.63 -21.56 -21.38
CA LEU A 10 -6.57 -20.54 -21.38
C LEU A 10 -5.95 -20.30 -19.99
N VAL A 11 -6.73 -20.36 -18.91
CA VAL A 11 -6.19 -20.29 -17.54
C VAL A 11 -5.34 -21.52 -17.21
N ASN A 12 -5.83 -22.73 -17.52
CA ASN A 12 -5.09 -23.97 -17.31
C ASN A 12 -3.78 -24.00 -18.13
N ASP A 13 -3.82 -23.52 -19.38
CA ASP A 13 -2.64 -23.34 -20.23
C ASP A 13 -1.60 -22.39 -19.61
N VAL A 14 -2.04 -21.26 -19.06
CA VAL A 14 -1.16 -20.29 -18.38
C VAL A 14 -0.54 -20.90 -17.11
N VAL A 15 -1.32 -21.65 -16.34
CA VAL A 15 -0.83 -22.38 -15.15
C VAL A 15 0.14 -23.50 -15.56
N GLY A 16 -0.08 -24.14 -16.72
CA GLY A 16 0.78 -25.17 -17.29
C GLY A 16 2.19 -24.70 -17.69
N VAL A 17 2.40 -23.40 -17.93
CA VAL A 17 3.74 -22.82 -18.20
C VAL A 17 4.64 -22.85 -16.95
N SER A 18 4.11 -23.15 -15.76
CA SER A 18 4.77 -22.98 -14.45
C SER A 18 5.89 -23.98 -14.11
N VAL A 19 6.52 -24.64 -15.09
CA VAL A 19 7.62 -25.60 -14.88
C VAL A 19 8.90 -25.11 -15.58
N GLY A 20 9.72 -24.33 -14.86
CA GLY A 20 11.10 -24.04 -15.29
C GLY A 20 11.60 -22.60 -15.23
N PHE A 21 10.84 -21.63 -14.69
CA PHE A 21 11.29 -20.23 -14.63
C PHE A 21 12.61 -20.03 -13.86
N GLY A 22 13.71 -19.86 -14.60
CA GLY A 22 14.99 -19.34 -14.15
C GLY A 22 15.20 -17.88 -14.60
N GLY A 23 16.15 -17.18 -13.99
CA GLY A 23 16.54 -15.82 -14.40
C GLY A 23 15.72 -14.67 -13.81
N VAL A 24 15.96 -13.47 -14.35
CA VAL A 24 15.59 -12.16 -13.77
C VAL A 24 14.07 -11.99 -13.56
N PHE A 25 13.26 -12.50 -14.48
CA PHE A 25 11.80 -12.32 -14.46
C PHE A 25 11.04 -13.39 -13.65
N LYS A 26 11.73 -14.31 -12.96
CA LYS A 26 11.11 -15.43 -12.25
C LYS A 26 9.96 -15.01 -11.34
N ARG A 27 10.16 -13.99 -10.49
CA ARG A 27 9.13 -13.50 -9.56
C ARG A 27 7.91 -12.98 -10.31
N ASP A 28 8.13 -12.12 -11.30
CA ASP A 28 7.05 -11.45 -12.02
C ASP A 28 6.24 -12.47 -12.88
N CYS A 29 6.89 -13.51 -13.39
CA CYS A 29 6.22 -14.69 -13.97
C CYS A 29 5.34 -15.42 -12.95
N THR A 30 5.91 -15.79 -11.78
CA THR A 30 5.16 -16.53 -10.74
C THR A 30 4.00 -15.71 -10.17
N ASP A 31 4.16 -14.39 -10.01
CA ASP A 31 3.10 -13.51 -9.55
C ASP A 31 1.97 -13.40 -10.57
N LEU A 32 2.28 -13.30 -11.87
CA LEU A 32 1.28 -13.23 -12.93
C LEU A 32 0.49 -14.55 -13.05
N VAL A 33 1.17 -15.70 -13.04
CA VAL A 33 0.52 -17.02 -13.03
C VAL A 33 -0.38 -17.18 -11.80
N ARG A 34 0.09 -16.82 -10.61
CA ARG A 34 -0.70 -16.90 -9.37
C ARG A 34 -1.98 -16.06 -9.43
N ARG A 35 -1.93 -14.87 -10.03
CA ARG A 35 -3.10 -13.98 -10.17
C ARG A 35 -4.10 -14.52 -11.18
N ILE A 36 -3.63 -15.10 -12.28
CA ILE A 36 -4.49 -15.69 -13.32
C ILE A 36 -5.15 -16.98 -12.81
N ALA A 37 -4.45 -17.80 -12.03
CA ALA A 37 -5.01 -19.00 -11.38
C ALA A 37 -6.17 -18.69 -10.41
N LEU A 38 -6.22 -17.48 -9.84
CA LEU A 38 -7.34 -17.03 -9.01
C LEU A 38 -8.62 -16.71 -9.82
N LEU A 39 -8.57 -16.73 -11.15
CA LEU A 39 -9.74 -16.53 -12.01
C LEU A 39 -10.45 -17.84 -12.38
N THR A 40 -9.96 -19.00 -11.96
CA THR A 40 -10.55 -20.31 -12.32
C THR A 40 -12.03 -20.38 -11.95
N HIS A 41 -12.40 -20.06 -10.71
CA HIS A 41 -13.80 -20.10 -10.24
C HIS A 41 -14.72 -19.12 -10.98
N LEU A 42 -14.19 -17.98 -11.46
CA LEU A 42 -14.96 -17.06 -12.31
C LEU A 42 -15.34 -17.72 -13.64
N PHE A 43 -14.41 -18.40 -14.29
CA PHE A 43 -14.68 -19.05 -15.58
C PHE A 43 -15.43 -20.38 -15.43
N GLU A 44 -15.37 -21.02 -14.25
CA GLU A 44 -16.27 -22.12 -13.89
C GLU A 44 -17.73 -21.64 -13.79
N GLU A 45 -18.02 -20.57 -13.04
CA GLU A 45 -19.38 -20.02 -12.95
C GLU A 45 -19.90 -19.50 -14.30
N ILE A 46 -19.06 -18.83 -15.11
CA ILE A 46 -19.44 -18.38 -16.46
C ILE A 46 -19.75 -19.56 -17.41
N ARG A 47 -18.98 -20.65 -17.33
CA ARG A 47 -19.22 -21.88 -18.11
C ARG A 47 -20.53 -22.55 -17.69
N ASP A 48 -20.73 -22.71 -16.38
CA ASP A 48 -21.88 -23.42 -15.83
C ASP A 48 -23.18 -22.64 -16.06
N PHE A 49 -23.12 -21.31 -16.11
CA PHE A 49 -24.21 -20.44 -16.60
C PHE A 49 -24.42 -20.56 -18.12
N GLY A 50 -23.35 -20.55 -18.91
CA GLY A 50 -23.38 -20.66 -20.37
C GLY A 50 -24.02 -21.95 -20.89
N ALA A 51 -23.95 -23.04 -20.12
CA ALA A 51 -24.60 -24.31 -20.42
C ALA A 51 -26.14 -24.29 -20.28
N GLY A 52 -26.72 -23.27 -19.62
CA GLY A 52 -28.15 -23.22 -19.30
C GLY A 52 -29.06 -22.48 -20.29
N LEU A 53 -28.51 -21.69 -21.21
CA LEU A 53 -29.30 -20.76 -22.04
C LEU A 53 -29.78 -21.35 -23.37
N ARG A 54 -31.11 -21.41 -23.56
CA ARG A 54 -31.71 -21.41 -24.90
C ARG A 54 -31.71 -19.97 -25.45
N PRO A 55 -31.43 -19.75 -26.75
CA PRO A 55 -31.31 -18.42 -27.30
C PRO A 55 -32.68 -17.76 -27.48
N LEU A 56 -32.91 -16.63 -26.81
CA LEU A 56 -33.94 -15.67 -27.19
C LEU A 56 -33.44 -14.23 -26.94
N ASP A 57 -33.55 -13.41 -27.99
CA ASP A 57 -33.60 -11.95 -28.03
C ASP A 57 -32.71 -11.12 -27.08
N VAL A 58 -31.52 -10.74 -27.57
CA VAL A 58 -30.76 -9.59 -27.05
C VAL A 58 -30.64 -8.52 -28.14
N SER A 59 -31.49 -7.50 -28.05
CA SER A 59 -31.46 -6.29 -28.88
C SER A 59 -31.25 -5.05 -28.00
N THR A 60 -30.05 -4.86 -27.45
CA THR A 60 -29.64 -3.64 -26.73
C THR A 60 -28.18 -3.29 -27.02
N SER A 61 -27.89 -1.99 -27.14
CA SER A 61 -26.63 -1.46 -27.70
C SER A 61 -25.52 -1.19 -26.66
N SER A 62 -25.47 -1.96 -25.58
CA SER A 62 -24.26 -2.10 -24.75
C SER A 62 -23.34 -3.17 -25.35
N ALA A 63 -22.04 -3.14 -25.04
CA ALA A 63 -21.09 -4.13 -25.54
C ALA A 63 -21.55 -5.55 -25.17
N SER A 64 -21.87 -6.37 -26.18
CA SER A 64 -22.41 -7.72 -25.99
C SER A 64 -21.52 -8.53 -25.03
N PRO A 65 -22.08 -9.31 -24.08
CA PRO A 65 -21.27 -10.09 -23.13
C PRO A 65 -20.18 -10.94 -23.79
N LEU A 66 -20.43 -11.45 -25.00
CA LEU A 66 -19.46 -12.18 -25.82
C LEU A 66 -18.22 -11.35 -26.22
N THR A 67 -18.40 -10.04 -26.47
CA THR A 67 -17.28 -9.14 -26.79
C THR A 67 -16.36 -8.96 -25.59
N CYS A 68 -16.90 -8.79 -24.38
CA CYS A 68 -16.10 -8.68 -23.16
C CYS A 68 -15.32 -9.97 -22.86
N LEU A 69 -15.96 -11.15 -22.99
CA LEU A 69 -15.28 -12.44 -22.85
C LEU A 69 -14.14 -12.60 -23.86
N SER A 70 -14.31 -12.10 -25.09
CA SER A 70 -13.24 -12.10 -26.10
C SER A 70 -12.07 -11.15 -25.76
N GLU A 71 -12.32 -10.02 -25.07
CA GLU A 71 -11.25 -9.14 -24.60
C GLU A 71 -10.43 -9.79 -23.47
N VAL A 72 -11.10 -10.50 -22.55
CA VAL A 72 -10.46 -11.27 -21.48
C VAL A 72 -9.63 -12.42 -22.05
N ALA A 73 -10.15 -13.18 -23.03
CA ALA A 73 -9.39 -14.21 -23.74
C ALA A 73 -8.13 -13.64 -24.41
N ASN A 74 -8.26 -12.48 -25.07
CA ASN A 74 -7.15 -11.75 -25.67
C ASN A 74 -6.15 -11.17 -24.64
N ALA A 75 -6.52 -11.05 -23.37
CA ALA A 75 -5.61 -10.66 -22.29
C ALA A 75 -4.86 -11.88 -21.71
N LEU A 76 -5.57 -12.99 -21.48
CA LEU A 76 -4.98 -14.27 -21.06
C LEU A 76 -3.98 -14.82 -22.10
N GLN A 77 -4.31 -14.74 -23.39
CA GLN A 77 -3.41 -15.18 -24.46
C GLN A 77 -2.15 -14.29 -24.58
N ALA A 78 -2.25 -13.00 -24.25
CA ALA A 78 -1.09 -12.12 -24.15
C ALA A 78 -0.21 -12.49 -22.94
N ALA A 79 -0.81 -12.83 -21.79
CA ALA A 79 -0.10 -13.33 -20.62
C ALA A 79 0.64 -14.65 -20.91
N LYS A 80 0.00 -15.61 -21.59
CA LYS A 80 0.62 -16.88 -22.00
C LYS A 80 1.88 -16.65 -22.84
N ARG A 81 1.79 -15.79 -23.87
CA ARG A 81 2.93 -15.42 -24.74
C ARG A 81 4.06 -14.75 -23.96
N LEU A 82 3.73 -13.82 -23.07
CA LEU A 82 4.69 -13.13 -22.22
C LEU A 82 5.44 -14.09 -21.29
N LEU A 83 4.72 -15.01 -20.63
CA LEU A 83 5.32 -16.02 -19.75
C LEU A 83 6.27 -16.94 -20.52
N SER A 84 5.91 -17.37 -21.73
CA SER A 84 6.81 -18.13 -22.60
C SER A 84 8.05 -17.35 -23.02
N ALA A 85 7.92 -16.06 -23.35
CA ALA A 85 9.04 -15.20 -23.72
C ALA A 85 9.97 -14.89 -22.53
N ALA A 86 9.41 -14.64 -21.34
CA ALA A 86 10.16 -14.36 -20.13
C ALA A 86 10.81 -15.61 -19.53
N GLY A 87 10.19 -16.79 -19.68
CA GLY A 87 10.78 -18.07 -19.24
C GLY A 87 11.96 -18.55 -20.08
N ASN A 88 12.00 -18.17 -21.37
CA ASN A 88 13.11 -18.47 -22.28
C ASN A 88 14.22 -17.41 -22.28
N PHE A 89 14.16 -16.41 -21.38
CA PHE A 89 15.11 -15.30 -21.35
C PHE A 89 16.42 -15.68 -20.63
N SER A 90 17.48 -15.96 -21.40
CA SER A 90 18.83 -16.15 -20.86
C SER A 90 19.57 -14.82 -20.67
N SER A 91 20.31 -14.71 -19.56
CA SER A 91 21.10 -13.53 -19.21
C SER A 91 22.33 -13.31 -20.10
N ASP A 92 22.74 -14.30 -20.90
CA ASP A 92 23.94 -14.23 -21.74
C ASP A 92 23.75 -13.43 -23.03
N ALA A 93 22.51 -13.04 -23.36
CA ALA A 93 22.20 -12.21 -24.51
C ALA A 93 22.32 -10.71 -24.16
N PHE A 94 23.41 -10.08 -24.61
CA PHE A 94 23.64 -8.63 -24.49
C PHE A 94 22.50 -7.79 -25.11
N SER A 95 21.49 -7.41 -24.32
CA SER A 95 20.60 -6.27 -24.59
C SER A 95 19.77 -5.86 -23.37
N ASP A 96 20.17 -4.75 -22.74
CA ASP A 96 19.34 -4.00 -21.78
C ASP A 96 17.96 -3.61 -22.37
N GLY A 97 17.89 -3.39 -23.69
CA GLY A 97 16.64 -3.15 -24.41
C GLY A 97 15.67 -4.34 -24.42
N ALA A 98 16.18 -5.59 -24.44
CA ALA A 98 15.31 -6.78 -24.41
C ALA A 98 14.66 -6.98 -23.03
N ALA A 99 15.42 -6.76 -21.96
CA ALA A 99 14.89 -6.79 -20.60
C ALA A 99 13.84 -5.67 -20.40
N LYS A 100 14.14 -4.44 -20.82
CA LYS A 100 13.17 -3.32 -20.79
C LYS A 100 11.89 -3.62 -21.58
N LYS A 101 12.01 -4.26 -22.75
CA LYS A 101 10.86 -4.71 -23.56
C LYS A 101 9.99 -5.74 -22.81
N ILE A 102 10.58 -6.70 -22.11
CA ILE A 102 9.84 -7.69 -21.31
C ILE A 102 9.15 -7.02 -20.11
N THR A 103 9.84 -6.14 -19.38
CA THR A 103 9.27 -5.35 -18.28
C THR A 103 8.05 -4.53 -18.73
N PHE A 104 8.16 -3.86 -19.88
CA PHE A 104 7.06 -3.10 -20.47
C PHE A 104 5.88 -4.00 -20.90
N GLN A 105 6.15 -5.21 -21.41
CA GLN A 105 5.09 -6.17 -21.72
C GLN A 105 4.40 -6.70 -20.45
N PHE A 106 5.11 -6.91 -19.33
CA PHE A 106 4.49 -7.20 -18.02
C PHE A 106 3.54 -6.09 -17.60
N GLN A 107 3.95 -4.82 -17.74
CA GLN A 107 3.11 -3.65 -17.45
C GLN A 107 1.87 -3.61 -18.34
N CYS A 108 2.00 -3.79 -19.66
CA CYS A 108 0.88 -3.80 -20.61
C CYS A 108 -0.12 -4.95 -20.36
N VAL A 109 0.37 -6.18 -20.14
CA VAL A 109 -0.48 -7.35 -19.86
C VAL A 109 -1.22 -7.18 -18.52
N THR A 110 -0.53 -6.71 -17.48
CA THR A 110 -1.11 -6.48 -16.15
C THR A 110 -2.23 -5.43 -16.21
N TRP A 111 -2.00 -4.32 -16.91
CA TRP A 111 -3.00 -3.27 -17.13
C TRP A 111 -4.20 -3.78 -17.95
N LYS A 112 -3.95 -4.56 -19.01
CA LYS A 112 -5.01 -5.11 -19.85
C LYS A 112 -5.91 -6.07 -19.07
N LEU A 113 -5.32 -6.93 -18.22
CA LEU A 113 -6.09 -7.81 -17.33
C LEU A 113 -6.93 -7.00 -16.32
N GLU A 114 -6.38 -5.95 -15.71
CA GLU A 114 -7.12 -5.10 -14.76
C GLU A 114 -8.34 -4.40 -15.39
N LYS A 115 -8.18 -3.93 -16.63
CA LYS A 115 -9.22 -3.23 -17.40
C LYS A 115 -10.29 -4.19 -17.93
N THR A 116 -9.90 -5.31 -18.54
CA THR A 116 -10.85 -6.29 -19.10
C THR A 116 -11.68 -6.96 -18.02
N LEU A 117 -11.07 -7.34 -16.89
CA LEU A 117 -11.81 -7.81 -15.70
C LEU A 117 -12.70 -6.72 -15.09
N GLY A 118 -12.37 -5.44 -15.29
CA GLY A 118 -13.19 -4.32 -14.82
C GLY A 118 -14.42 -4.02 -15.65
N ASN A 119 -14.44 -4.48 -16.91
CA ASN A 119 -15.54 -4.27 -17.84
C ASN A 119 -16.49 -5.49 -17.93
N LEU A 120 -16.23 -6.56 -17.16
CA LEU A 120 -17.08 -7.75 -17.12
C LEU A 120 -18.49 -7.40 -16.62
N PRO A 121 -19.56 -7.77 -17.36
CA PRO A 121 -20.93 -7.54 -16.93
C PRO A 121 -21.36 -8.63 -15.92
N TYR A 122 -20.88 -8.53 -14.68
CA TYR A 122 -21.13 -9.50 -13.60
C TYR A 122 -22.62 -9.81 -13.39
N ASP A 123 -23.49 -8.83 -13.65
CA ASP A 123 -24.94 -8.95 -13.46
C ASP A 123 -25.63 -9.79 -14.57
N HIS A 124 -24.90 -10.20 -15.61
CA HIS A 124 -25.41 -11.03 -16.71
C HIS A 124 -25.02 -12.52 -16.59
N PHE A 125 -24.20 -12.89 -15.62
CA PHE A 125 -23.65 -14.26 -15.47
C PHE A 125 -23.97 -14.90 -14.10
N GLU A 126 -24.86 -14.28 -13.30
CA GLU A 126 -25.25 -14.74 -11.95
C GLU A 126 -24.08 -15.09 -11.00
N ILE A 127 -22.92 -14.43 -11.20
CA ILE A 127 -21.67 -14.67 -10.45
C ILE A 127 -21.91 -14.50 -8.95
N SER A 128 -21.42 -15.46 -8.17
CA SER A 128 -21.53 -15.45 -6.70
C SER A 128 -20.82 -14.22 -6.11
N GLU A 129 -21.33 -13.71 -4.99
CA GLU A 129 -20.71 -12.57 -4.29
C GLU A 129 -19.28 -12.94 -3.85
N GLU A 130 -19.06 -14.20 -3.48
CA GLU A 130 -17.78 -14.80 -3.15
C GLU A 130 -16.78 -14.73 -4.31
N VAL A 131 -17.19 -15.09 -5.53
CA VAL A 131 -16.34 -14.99 -6.74
C VAL A 131 -16.18 -13.53 -7.18
N ARG A 132 -17.21 -12.69 -7.03
CA ARG A 132 -17.13 -11.24 -7.30
C ARG A 132 -16.06 -10.57 -6.41
N GLU A 133 -16.06 -10.84 -5.09
CA GLU A 133 -15.01 -10.40 -4.17
C GLU A 133 -13.61 -10.91 -4.58
N GLN A 134 -13.50 -12.17 -5.00
CA GLN A 134 -12.24 -12.77 -5.44
C GLN A 134 -11.68 -12.08 -6.70
N VAL A 135 -12.52 -11.71 -7.66
CA VAL A 135 -12.09 -10.99 -8.87
C VAL A 135 -11.73 -9.54 -8.57
N GLU A 136 -12.45 -8.85 -7.67
CA GLU A 136 -12.05 -7.52 -7.18
C GLU A 136 -10.68 -7.56 -6.50
N LEU A 137 -10.39 -8.59 -5.70
CA LEU A 137 -9.07 -8.81 -5.11
C LEU A 137 -7.98 -9.01 -6.17
N VAL A 138 -8.24 -9.79 -7.23
CA VAL A 138 -7.31 -9.95 -8.36
C VAL A 138 -7.07 -8.62 -9.08
N ARG A 139 -8.13 -7.83 -9.33
CA ARG A 139 -8.01 -6.49 -9.94
C ARG A 139 -7.21 -5.53 -9.07
N ALA A 140 -7.39 -5.54 -7.75
CA ALA A 140 -6.60 -4.74 -6.82
C ALA A 140 -5.11 -5.14 -6.86
N GLN A 141 -4.80 -6.44 -6.89
CA GLN A 141 -3.42 -6.93 -7.05
C GLN A 141 -2.81 -6.48 -8.38
N LEU A 142 -3.53 -6.59 -9.50
CA LEU A 142 -3.08 -6.15 -10.83
C LEU A 142 -2.85 -4.63 -10.88
N ARG A 143 -3.74 -3.83 -10.28
CA ARG A 143 -3.58 -2.37 -10.19
C ARG A 143 -2.27 -1.97 -9.49
N ARG A 144 -2.01 -2.52 -8.29
CA ARG A 144 -0.76 -2.27 -7.54
C ARG A 144 0.49 -2.74 -8.28
N ALA A 145 0.40 -3.83 -9.05
CA ALA A 145 1.51 -4.25 -9.90
C ALA A 145 1.73 -3.30 -11.09
N THR A 146 0.69 -2.67 -11.62
CA THR A 146 0.84 -1.65 -12.68
C THR A 146 1.57 -0.41 -12.14
N GLU A 147 1.21 0.05 -10.93
CA GLU A 147 1.87 1.16 -10.23
C GLU A 147 3.39 0.93 -10.05
N ARG A 148 3.80 -0.32 -9.81
CA ARG A 148 5.21 -0.73 -9.67
C ARG A 148 6.08 -0.44 -10.91
N TYR A 149 5.48 -0.41 -12.10
CA TYR A 149 6.17 -0.19 -13.37
C TYR A 149 6.00 1.25 -13.91
N GLY A 150 5.29 2.12 -13.17
CA GLY A 150 5.06 3.52 -13.54
C GLY A 150 3.75 3.78 -14.33
N PRO A 151 3.43 5.06 -14.62
CA PRO A 151 2.20 5.45 -15.30
C PRO A 151 2.21 5.13 -16.81
N LEU A 152 1.09 4.62 -17.33
CA LEU A 152 0.88 4.27 -18.74
C LEU A 152 0.07 5.34 -19.48
N ASN A 153 0.58 5.80 -20.64
CA ASN A 153 -0.20 6.60 -21.60
C ASN A 153 -1.00 5.66 -22.53
N SER A 154 -2.32 5.78 -22.56
CA SER A 154 -3.22 4.84 -23.26
C SER A 154 -2.97 4.72 -24.77
N LYS A 155 -2.37 5.74 -25.41
CA LYS A 155 -2.02 5.72 -26.84
C LYS A 155 -0.84 4.81 -27.19
N VAL A 156 0.03 4.48 -26.23
CA VAL A 156 1.20 3.61 -26.46
C VAL A 156 0.80 2.12 -26.39
N VAL A 157 -0.21 1.81 -25.60
CA VAL A 157 -0.67 0.43 -25.31
C VAL A 157 -1.27 -0.26 -26.53
N SER A 158 -2.03 0.46 -27.35
CA SER A 158 -2.65 -0.09 -28.57
C SER A 158 -1.62 -0.47 -29.65
N CYS A 159 -0.52 0.28 -29.77
CA CYS A 159 0.56 -0.02 -30.71
C CYS A 159 1.49 -1.15 -30.22
N ALA A 160 1.72 -1.27 -28.90
CA ALA A 160 2.62 -2.27 -28.35
C ALA A 160 2.06 -3.71 -28.35
N LEU A 161 0.72 -3.84 -28.38
CA LEU A 161 0.02 -5.13 -28.32
C LEU A 161 -0.32 -5.72 -29.71
N SER A 162 -0.06 -4.99 -30.80
CA SER A 162 -0.35 -5.39 -32.18
C SER A 162 0.88 -5.87 -32.96
N LEU A 163 2.08 -5.77 -32.38
CA LEU A 163 3.34 -6.26 -32.97
C LEU A 163 3.51 -7.78 -32.75
N PRO A 164 3.64 -8.61 -33.82
CA PRO A 164 3.99 -10.02 -33.68
C PRO A 164 5.40 -10.17 -33.09
N LEU A 165 5.58 -11.15 -32.20
CA LEU A 165 6.88 -11.47 -31.60
C LEU A 165 7.75 -12.41 -32.48
N ASP A 166 7.17 -12.99 -33.54
CA ASP A 166 7.86 -13.95 -34.39
C ASP A 166 8.59 -13.28 -35.56
N ARG A 167 9.82 -12.83 -35.30
CA ARG A 167 10.94 -12.97 -36.23
C ARG A 167 12.25 -13.12 -35.46
N GLU A 168 13.05 -14.10 -35.89
CA GLU A 168 14.42 -14.38 -35.43
C GLU A 168 14.61 -15.09 -34.08
N ILE A 169 14.06 -16.30 -33.94
CA ILE A 169 14.74 -17.40 -33.21
C ILE A 169 14.68 -18.69 -34.05
N HIS A 170 15.66 -18.90 -34.94
CA HIS A 170 16.06 -20.24 -35.41
C HIS A 170 17.52 -20.25 -35.88
N PRO A 171 18.22 -21.41 -35.87
CA PRO A 171 19.68 -21.44 -35.80
C PRO A 171 20.40 -21.78 -37.11
N ARG A 172 21.46 -21.01 -37.41
CA ARG A 172 22.56 -21.27 -38.37
C ARG A 172 22.19 -21.58 -39.84
N GLN A 173 22.57 -20.69 -40.75
CA GLN A 173 23.73 -20.89 -41.67
C GLN A 173 24.04 -19.65 -42.53
N SER A 174 25.32 -19.49 -42.90
CA SER A 174 25.87 -18.68 -44.01
C SER A 174 25.64 -17.15 -44.08
N GLY A 175 26.48 -16.41 -43.36
CA GLY A 175 27.22 -15.21 -43.80
C GLY A 175 26.60 -14.15 -44.75
N ASN A 176 26.32 -12.96 -44.20
CA ASN A 176 27.16 -11.77 -44.47
C ASN A 176 26.91 -10.64 -43.43
N ARG A 177 27.89 -9.74 -43.25
CA ARG A 177 27.79 -8.60 -42.30
C ARG A 177 26.91 -7.47 -42.85
N VAL A 178 25.94 -7.01 -42.06
CA VAL A 178 25.58 -5.58 -41.96
C VAL A 178 25.22 -5.25 -40.51
N THR A 179 25.93 -4.31 -39.89
CA THR A 179 25.57 -3.71 -38.60
C THR A 179 24.57 -2.58 -38.79
N GLY A 180 23.42 -2.62 -38.13
CA GLY A 180 22.41 -1.56 -38.16
C GLY A 180 21.74 -1.37 -36.80
N SER A 181 22.27 -0.44 -35.99
CA SER A 181 21.60 0.02 -34.77
C SER A 181 20.47 0.97 -35.15
N PHE A 182 19.27 0.76 -34.60
CA PHE A 182 18.15 1.70 -34.72
C PHE A 182 17.80 2.30 -33.37
N HIS A 183 18.05 3.59 -33.23
CA HIS A 183 17.48 4.43 -32.17
C HIS A 183 15.98 4.61 -32.40
N ILE A 184 15.23 4.79 -31.31
CA ILE A 184 13.86 5.30 -31.35
C ILE A 184 13.88 6.68 -30.71
N GLU A 185 13.82 7.72 -31.54
CA GLU A 185 13.64 9.09 -31.09
C GLU A 185 12.16 9.44 -30.92
N ASN A 186 11.93 10.45 -30.07
CA ASN A 186 10.74 11.28 -29.94
C ASN A 186 9.70 11.23 -31.08
N LEU A 187 8.44 11.01 -30.72
CA LEU A 187 7.32 11.49 -31.52
C LEU A 187 6.19 12.06 -30.65
N GLY A 188 6.33 13.35 -30.32
CA GLY A 188 5.34 14.14 -29.60
C GLY A 188 5.03 15.45 -30.33
N ASN A 189 4.36 15.38 -31.49
CA ASN A 189 3.45 16.42 -32.00
C ASN A 189 2.93 16.08 -33.41
N ILE A 190 1.61 15.91 -33.55
CA ILE A 190 0.89 16.19 -34.81
C ILE A 190 -0.46 16.82 -34.44
N ASN A 191 -0.59 18.13 -34.71
CA ASN A 191 -1.89 18.76 -34.92
C ASN A 191 -2.38 18.42 -36.34
N PRO A 192 -3.66 18.09 -36.55
CA PRO A 192 -4.14 17.68 -37.87
C PRO A 192 -4.75 18.84 -38.65
N GLU A 193 -3.98 19.50 -39.53
CA GLU A 193 -4.53 20.31 -40.63
C GLU A 193 -3.48 20.63 -41.71
N ALA A 194 -3.92 21.19 -42.85
CA ALA A 194 -3.13 21.54 -44.04
C ALA A 194 -2.58 20.37 -44.89
N LYS A 195 -3.45 19.80 -45.74
CA LYS A 195 -3.11 18.92 -46.87
C LYS A 195 -3.02 19.73 -48.17
N ALA A 196 -1.83 20.10 -48.65
CA ALA A 196 -1.65 20.61 -50.03
C ALA A 196 -0.20 20.55 -50.59
N LYS A 197 -0.09 19.90 -51.76
CA LYS A 197 0.85 20.13 -52.89
C LYS A 197 2.38 20.00 -52.71
N MET A 198 2.86 18.94 -53.39
CA MET A 198 4.04 18.81 -54.25
C MET A 198 4.89 20.05 -54.66
N ASP A 199 6.15 19.70 -54.97
CA ASP A 199 7.13 20.35 -55.86
C ASP A 199 7.79 21.67 -55.43
N SER A 200 9.03 21.59 -54.93
CA SER A 200 10.24 21.75 -55.78
C SER A 200 11.53 21.93 -54.97
N VAL A 201 12.63 21.42 -55.52
CA VAL A 201 14.03 21.63 -55.10
C VAL A 201 14.58 22.74 -56.03
N PRO A 202 15.33 23.78 -55.54
CA PRO A 202 16.78 23.63 -55.46
C PRO A 202 17.58 24.46 -54.42
N LYS A 203 18.63 23.79 -53.91
CA LYS A 203 20.05 24.21 -53.75
C LYS A 203 20.43 25.61 -53.24
N CYS A 204 21.39 25.59 -52.30
CA CYS A 204 22.60 26.44 -52.22
C CYS A 204 22.40 27.98 -52.06
N ASN A 205 23.27 28.74 -51.40
CA ASN A 205 24.65 28.47 -50.96
C ASN A 205 25.04 29.50 -49.87
N ASP A 206 26.18 29.28 -49.21
CA ASP A 206 27.07 30.33 -48.66
C ASP A 206 26.53 31.27 -47.54
N SER A 207 27.37 31.93 -46.73
CA SER A 207 28.71 31.59 -46.21
C SER A 207 29.07 32.56 -45.06
N HIS A 208 30.14 32.23 -44.32
CA HIS A 208 30.99 33.12 -43.51
C HIS A 208 30.44 33.91 -42.30
N SER A 209 31.09 33.62 -41.18
CA SER A 209 31.33 34.47 -40.01
C SER A 209 31.92 35.85 -40.33
N ILE A 210 31.72 36.82 -39.43
CA ILE A 210 32.81 37.49 -38.67
C ILE A 210 32.25 38.31 -37.48
N THR A 211 33.09 38.42 -36.46
CA THR A 211 32.97 39.15 -35.19
C THR A 211 32.72 40.65 -35.32
N ASP A 212 32.11 41.30 -34.31
CA ASP A 212 32.92 42.18 -33.43
C ASP A 212 32.28 42.55 -32.07
N GLN A 213 33.15 43.00 -31.15
CA GLN A 213 32.82 43.51 -29.81
C GLN A 213 32.41 45.00 -29.88
N PHE A 214 31.68 45.52 -28.90
CA PHE A 214 31.96 46.85 -28.30
C PHE A 214 31.17 47.11 -26.99
N VAL A 215 31.85 47.74 -26.03
CA VAL A 215 31.45 48.24 -24.69
C VAL A 215 32.22 49.59 -24.59
N PRO A 216 31.74 50.72 -23.99
CA PRO A 216 31.35 50.79 -22.57
C PRO A 216 30.39 51.93 -22.11
N GLU A 217 30.18 51.99 -20.77
CA GLU A 217 29.93 53.19 -19.92
C GLU A 217 28.64 54.01 -20.10
N SER A 218 28.11 54.77 -19.11
CA SER A 218 28.35 54.93 -17.66
C SER A 218 27.02 55.37 -17.01
N GLY A 219 26.70 55.10 -15.74
CA GLY A 219 27.00 56.07 -14.66
C GLY A 219 25.76 56.32 -13.78
N ARG A 220 25.96 56.65 -12.49
CA ARG A 220 24.90 56.77 -11.46
C ARG A 220 24.20 58.15 -11.48
N LEU A 221 22.93 58.23 -11.06
CA LEU A 221 22.53 58.90 -9.80
C LEU A 221 21.01 58.84 -9.53
N SER A 222 20.65 59.05 -8.26
CA SER A 222 19.30 59.03 -7.68
C SER A 222 18.57 60.37 -7.81
N ASN A 223 17.23 60.37 -7.77
CA ASN A 223 16.46 61.17 -6.78
C ASN A 223 14.91 60.99 -6.82
N SER A 224 14.31 61.28 -5.66
CA SER A 224 12.97 61.88 -5.41
C SER A 224 11.67 61.23 -5.95
N SER A 225 10.88 60.69 -5.01
CA SER A 225 9.47 61.01 -4.70
C SER A 225 8.49 61.50 -5.79
N ALA A 226 7.26 60.96 -5.80
CA ALA A 226 6.05 61.61 -5.21
C ALA A 226 4.75 60.82 -5.47
N SER A 227 3.74 61.04 -4.60
CA SER A 227 2.25 60.88 -4.79
C SER A 227 1.68 59.54 -5.29
N ALA A 228 0.69 58.89 -4.63
CA ALA A 228 -0.69 59.34 -4.35
C ALA A 228 -1.54 59.46 -5.65
N GLU A 229 -2.82 59.07 -5.75
CA GLU A 229 -3.93 58.80 -4.80
C GLU A 229 -4.84 57.67 -5.39
N ALA A 230 -5.45 56.76 -4.63
CA ALA A 230 -6.81 56.81 -4.04
C ALA A 230 -7.97 56.59 -5.07
N HIS A 231 -9.22 56.19 -4.74
CA HIS A 231 -10.03 56.31 -3.51
C HIS A 231 -11.23 55.32 -3.46
N LEU A 232 -11.67 54.95 -2.23
CA LEU A 232 -13.07 54.76 -1.73
C LEU A 232 -13.97 53.66 -2.38
N SER A 233 -14.98 53.04 -1.73
CA SER A 233 -15.73 53.22 -0.45
C SER A 233 -16.46 51.89 -0.06
N ASN A 234 -17.08 51.64 1.13
CA ASN A 234 -17.09 52.17 2.51
C ASN A 234 -17.74 51.12 3.46
N ASP A 235 -17.37 51.14 4.76
CA ASP A 235 -18.13 51.05 6.05
C ASP A 235 -19.30 50.02 6.27
N ILE A 236 -19.71 49.58 7.49
CA ILE A 236 -19.96 50.28 8.79
C ILE A 236 -19.86 49.34 10.04
N ASP A 237 -19.22 49.86 11.12
CA ASP A 237 -19.38 49.72 12.60
C ASP A 237 -19.42 48.41 13.45
N ALA A 238 -19.19 48.62 14.76
CA ALA A 238 -18.98 47.66 15.85
C ALA A 238 -19.60 48.10 17.21
N GLU A 239 -19.39 47.29 18.27
CA GLU A 239 -19.75 47.49 19.71
C GLU A 239 -21.24 47.27 20.13
N LYS A 240 -21.62 46.88 21.36
CA LYS A 240 -20.99 46.22 22.55
C LYS A 240 -22.10 45.71 23.50
N GLY A 241 -21.81 44.81 24.45
CA GLY A 241 -22.72 44.48 25.57
C GLY A 241 -22.08 43.63 26.68
N HIS A 242 -22.07 44.11 27.93
CA HIS A 242 -21.36 43.50 29.08
C HIS A 242 -22.27 42.74 30.06
N LYS A 243 -21.73 41.71 30.76
CA LYS A 243 -21.42 41.75 32.23
C LYS A 243 -21.05 40.37 32.86
N SER A 244 -19.87 40.36 33.51
CA SER A 244 -19.59 39.95 34.91
C SER A 244 -19.97 38.52 35.40
N ALA A 245 -19.07 37.53 35.50
CA ALA A 245 -17.92 37.35 36.42
C ALA A 245 -18.22 36.71 37.80
N THR A 246 -17.84 35.43 37.95
CA THR A 246 -17.02 34.76 39.02
C THR A 246 -17.22 33.24 38.87
N LYS A 247 -16.28 32.32 39.17
CA LYS A 247 -15.05 32.32 39.97
C LYS A 247 -14.03 31.34 39.36
N SER A 248 -12.75 31.53 39.63
CA SER A 248 -11.65 30.63 39.21
C SER A 248 -11.45 29.44 40.15
N LEU A 249 -10.98 28.32 39.58
CA LEU A 249 -10.25 27.23 40.25
C LEU A 249 -9.40 26.50 39.19
N GLU A 250 -8.31 25.87 39.62
CA GLU A 250 -7.06 25.87 38.85
C GLU A 250 -6.79 24.66 37.92
N GLU A 251 -5.80 24.92 37.08
CA GLU A 251 -5.12 24.12 36.08
C GLU A 251 -5.03 22.58 36.24
N ILE A 252 -5.24 21.88 35.13
CA ILE A 252 -4.29 20.85 34.66
C ILE A 252 -3.96 21.16 33.19
N LYS A 253 -2.85 21.86 32.95
CA LYS A 253 -2.35 22.15 31.60
C LYS A 253 -1.80 20.87 30.95
N LYS A 254 -2.33 20.52 29.78
CA LYS A 254 -1.58 19.73 28.79
C LYS A 254 -0.49 20.64 28.19
N PRO A 255 0.72 20.14 27.88
CA PRO A 255 1.70 20.93 27.15
C PRO A 255 1.22 21.16 25.71
N ASP A 256 1.36 22.40 25.23
CA ASP A 256 0.96 22.78 23.89
C ASP A 256 1.76 22.03 22.82
N SER A 257 1.06 21.48 21.83
CA SER A 257 1.70 20.88 20.66
C SER A 257 2.30 21.99 19.78
N VAL A 258 3.62 22.06 19.71
CA VAL A 258 4.33 23.00 18.82
C VAL A 258 3.90 22.75 17.37
N VAL A 259 3.20 23.72 16.78
CA VAL A 259 2.76 23.66 15.37
C VAL A 259 3.93 24.03 14.46
N ILE A 260 4.34 23.11 13.59
CA ILE A 260 5.41 23.35 12.62
C ILE A 260 4.88 24.21 11.47
N PRO A 261 5.54 25.33 11.11
CA PRO A 261 5.20 26.10 9.92
C PRO A 261 5.30 25.26 8.63
N ASN A 262 4.29 25.34 7.77
CA ASN A 262 4.23 24.56 6.53
C ASN A 262 5.43 24.79 5.60
N ASP A 263 6.01 25.99 5.59
CA ASP A 263 7.18 26.34 4.78
C ASP A 263 8.47 25.62 5.23
N PHE A 264 8.46 25.01 6.42
CA PHE A 264 9.56 24.22 6.95
C PHE A 264 9.39 22.72 6.71
N LEU A 265 8.24 22.29 6.19
CA LEU A 265 7.95 20.88 5.89
C LEU A 265 8.31 20.53 4.45
N CYS A 266 8.94 19.37 4.24
CA CYS A 266 9.21 18.86 2.91
C CYS A 266 7.88 18.43 2.24
N PRO A 267 7.57 18.88 1.01
CA PRO A 267 6.33 18.47 0.34
C PRO A 267 6.25 16.98 -0.05
N ILE A 268 7.35 16.21 0.06
CA ILE A 268 7.36 14.75 -0.21
C ILE A 268 7.08 13.96 1.07
N SER A 269 7.79 14.25 2.16
CA SER A 269 7.69 13.48 3.41
C SER A 269 6.69 14.06 4.42
N LEU A 270 6.32 15.33 4.27
CA LEU A 270 5.58 16.13 5.25
C LEU A 270 6.31 16.26 6.61
N GLU A 271 7.61 15.95 6.65
CA GLU A 271 8.49 16.10 7.80
C GLU A 271 9.31 17.41 7.70
N LEU A 272 9.82 17.89 8.85
CA LEU A 272 10.67 19.08 8.91
C LEU A 272 11.97 18.90 8.09
N MET A 273 12.25 19.83 7.16
CA MET A 273 13.46 19.83 6.34
C MET A 273 14.73 20.11 7.17
N ARG A 274 15.79 19.34 6.93
CA ARG A 274 17.13 19.45 7.51
C ARG A 274 18.13 20.01 6.50
N ASP A 275 18.16 19.48 5.27
CA ASP A 275 18.87 20.07 4.14
C ASP A 275 17.89 20.48 3.03
N PRO A 276 17.21 21.63 3.19
CA PRO A 276 16.32 22.15 2.16
C PRO A 276 17.09 22.50 0.87
N VAL A 277 16.64 21.95 -0.26
CA VAL A 277 17.18 22.18 -1.61
C VAL A 277 16.08 22.61 -2.58
N ILE A 278 16.43 23.51 -3.49
CA ILE A 278 15.56 24.04 -4.53
C ILE A 278 15.78 23.27 -5.84
N VAL A 279 14.69 22.82 -6.46
CA VAL A 279 14.68 22.26 -7.82
C VAL A 279 14.43 23.33 -8.88
N ALA A 280 14.60 23.00 -10.17
CA ALA A 280 14.37 23.90 -11.32
C ALA A 280 13.06 24.72 -11.26
N THR A 281 11.97 24.17 -10.72
CA THR A 281 10.67 24.86 -10.61
C THR A 281 10.54 25.76 -9.37
N GLY A 282 11.64 26.10 -8.69
CA GLY A 282 11.66 26.97 -7.50
C GLY A 282 11.06 26.39 -6.22
N GLN A 283 10.60 25.13 -6.22
CA GLN A 283 10.09 24.48 -5.00
C GLN A 283 11.24 23.93 -4.16
N THR A 284 11.09 24.02 -2.83
CA THR A 284 12.07 23.50 -1.87
C THR A 284 11.62 22.15 -1.30
N TYR A 285 12.57 21.22 -1.17
CA TYR A 285 12.40 19.86 -0.63
C TYR A 285 13.56 19.51 0.28
N GLU A 286 13.41 18.47 1.10
CA GLU A 286 14.56 17.81 1.73
C GLU A 286 15.39 17.07 0.66
N ARG A 287 16.73 17.19 0.71
CA ARG A 287 17.65 16.63 -0.31
C ARG A 287 17.44 15.13 -0.50
N SER A 288 17.40 14.35 0.58
CA SER A 288 17.33 12.87 0.49
C SER A 288 16.10 12.41 -0.31
N TYR A 289 14.93 13.00 -0.01
CA TYR A 289 13.66 12.64 -0.64
C TYR A 289 13.59 13.08 -2.11
N ILE A 290 14.05 14.29 -2.48
CA ILE A 290 13.99 14.76 -3.88
C ILE A 290 15.09 14.14 -4.75
N GLN A 291 16.28 13.87 -4.20
CA GLN A 291 17.32 13.13 -4.92
C GLN A 291 16.83 11.72 -5.25
N ARG A 292 16.28 10.99 -4.27
CA ARG A 292 15.68 9.67 -4.49
C ARG A 292 14.53 9.70 -5.51
N TRP A 293 13.71 10.75 -5.51
CA TRP A 293 12.64 10.92 -6.50
C TRP A 293 13.21 10.99 -7.93
N ILE A 294 14.28 11.75 -8.14
CA ILE A 294 15.00 11.87 -9.41
C ILE A 294 15.70 10.55 -9.78
N ASP A 295 16.39 9.91 -8.82
CA ASP A 295 17.12 8.65 -9.03
C ASP A 295 16.19 7.48 -9.43
N CYS A 296 14.93 7.52 -8.99
CA CYS A 296 13.87 6.62 -9.44
C CYS A 296 13.39 6.89 -10.90
N GLY A 297 14.01 7.82 -11.63
CA GLY A 297 13.69 8.15 -13.02
C GLY A 297 12.56 9.18 -13.19
N ASN A 298 12.09 9.83 -12.12
CA ASN A 298 11.01 10.82 -12.23
C ASN A 298 11.59 12.20 -12.61
N LEU A 299 11.25 12.68 -13.80
CA LEU A 299 11.69 13.98 -14.32
C LEU A 299 10.72 15.13 -14.00
N THR A 300 9.70 14.90 -13.17
CA THR A 300 8.70 15.91 -12.78
C THR A 300 8.91 16.39 -11.34
N CYS A 301 8.50 17.62 -11.06
CA CYS A 301 8.49 18.19 -9.72
C CYS A 301 7.31 17.64 -8.89
N PRO A 302 7.53 16.99 -7.73
CA PRO A 302 6.45 16.33 -6.96
C PRO A 302 5.25 17.21 -6.63
N LYS A 303 5.48 18.48 -6.27
CA LYS A 303 4.44 19.42 -5.82
C LYS A 303 3.73 20.17 -6.96
N THR A 304 4.43 20.50 -8.04
CA THR A 304 3.85 21.27 -9.16
C THR A 304 3.50 20.42 -10.38
N GLN A 305 3.96 19.17 -10.44
CA GLN A 305 3.81 18.25 -11.57
C GLN A 305 4.39 18.77 -12.91
N LEU A 306 5.17 19.86 -12.87
CA LEU A 306 5.90 20.40 -14.02
C LEU A 306 7.20 19.62 -14.24
N GLU A 307 7.62 19.47 -15.49
CA GLU A 307 8.91 18.87 -15.84
C GLU A 307 10.09 19.71 -15.31
N LEU A 308 11.11 19.02 -14.79
CA LEU A 308 12.34 19.60 -14.29
C LEU A 308 13.27 19.89 -15.47
N GLN A 309 13.36 21.16 -15.86
CA GLN A 309 14.27 21.62 -16.93
C GLN A 309 15.75 21.27 -16.67
N ASN A 310 16.13 21.10 -15.41
CA ASN A 310 17.40 20.52 -14.98
C ASN A 310 17.22 19.75 -13.67
N LEU A 311 18.16 18.84 -13.39
CA LEU A 311 18.18 18.00 -12.18
C LEU A 311 19.10 18.56 -11.09
N THR A 312 19.48 19.84 -11.17
CA THR A 312 20.40 20.46 -10.20
C THR A 312 19.68 20.82 -8.90
N LEU A 313 20.16 20.29 -7.77
CA LEU A 313 19.62 20.55 -6.44
C LEU A 313 20.41 21.66 -5.72
N THR A 314 19.91 22.90 -5.85
CA THR A 314 20.54 24.10 -5.26
C THR A 314 20.25 24.20 -3.76
N PRO A 315 21.25 24.22 -2.85
CA PRO A 315 20.97 24.27 -1.41
C PRO A 315 20.35 25.61 -0.97
N ASN A 316 19.29 25.54 -0.16
CA ASN A 316 18.57 26.70 0.38
C ASN A 316 19.09 27.06 1.78
N TYR A 317 20.29 27.64 1.82
CA TYR A 317 20.97 28.08 3.05
C TYR A 317 20.11 29.02 3.92
N ALA A 318 19.29 29.87 3.29
CA ALA A 318 18.40 30.80 3.99
C ALA A 318 17.30 30.06 4.76
N LEU A 319 16.59 29.14 4.10
CA LEU A 319 15.55 28.34 4.75
C LEU A 319 16.15 27.42 5.83
N ARG A 320 17.33 26.82 5.58
CA ARG A 320 18.02 26.00 6.59
C ARG A 320 18.34 26.81 7.86
N SER A 321 18.77 28.06 7.71
CA SER A 321 19.00 28.97 8.86
C SER A 321 17.71 29.28 9.62
N LEU A 322 16.61 29.59 8.92
CA LEU A 322 15.30 29.85 9.53
C LEU A 322 14.77 28.63 10.30
N ILE A 323 14.85 27.44 9.72
CA ILE A 323 14.45 26.19 10.38
C ILE A 323 15.30 25.92 11.62
N THR A 324 16.62 26.15 11.56
CA THR A 324 17.53 25.97 12.70
C THR A 324 17.18 26.91 13.85
N GLN A 325 16.92 28.19 13.56
CA GLN A 325 16.48 29.19 14.54
C GLN A 325 15.13 28.82 15.16
N TRP A 326 14.18 28.35 14.35
CA TRP A 326 12.87 27.91 14.83
C TRP A 326 12.97 26.67 15.73
N CYS A 327 13.80 25.68 15.38
CA CYS A 327 14.03 24.51 16.25
C CYS A 327 14.63 24.90 17.60
N THR A 328 15.64 25.78 17.57
CA THR A 328 16.29 26.33 18.78
C THR A 328 15.29 27.05 19.68
N LYS A 329 14.38 27.83 19.08
CA LYS A 329 13.34 28.58 19.82
C LYS A 329 12.25 27.69 20.44
N ASN A 330 12.02 26.50 19.89
CA ASN A 330 10.96 25.58 20.33
C ASN A 330 11.49 24.34 21.08
N ASN A 331 12.76 24.31 21.48
CA ASN A 331 13.43 23.17 22.13
C ASN A 331 13.32 21.84 21.33
N ILE A 332 13.31 21.93 20.01
CA ILE A 332 13.31 20.75 19.13
C ILE A 332 14.76 20.40 18.81
N GLU A 333 15.25 19.30 19.41
CA GLU A 333 16.60 18.79 19.14
C GLU A 333 16.73 18.33 17.67
N GLN A 334 17.47 19.10 16.86
CA GLN A 334 18.01 18.57 15.62
C GLN A 334 19.21 17.66 15.93
N PRO A 335 19.36 16.53 15.21
CA PRO A 335 20.40 15.54 15.50
C PRO A 335 21.79 16.01 15.03
N THR A 336 22.41 16.90 15.79
CA THR A 336 23.86 17.06 15.80
C THR A 336 24.48 15.75 16.31
N GLY A 337 25.36 15.12 15.53
CA GLY A 337 26.01 13.86 15.91
C GLY A 337 26.80 14.00 17.22
N LEU A 338 26.48 13.19 18.22
CA LEU A 338 27.07 13.26 19.55
C LEU A 338 28.01 12.07 19.81
N VAL A 339 29.32 12.30 19.71
CA VAL A 339 30.34 11.44 20.33
C VAL A 339 31.38 12.32 21.02
N ASN A 340 31.53 12.13 22.33
CA ASN A 340 32.60 12.66 23.19
C ASN A 340 33.01 14.14 23.01
N GLY A 341 32.22 15.03 23.61
CA GLY A 341 32.79 16.12 24.42
C GLY A 341 33.62 17.20 23.71
N ARG A 342 33.41 17.47 22.42
CA ARG A 342 33.87 18.70 21.74
C ARG A 342 32.92 19.09 20.61
N ILE A 343 32.28 20.25 20.74
CA ILE A 343 31.36 20.81 19.73
C ILE A 343 32.17 21.16 18.48
N LYS A 344 32.00 20.39 17.39
CA LYS A 344 32.39 20.83 16.05
C LYS A 344 31.20 21.50 15.37
N LYS A 345 31.41 22.72 14.89
CA LYS A 345 30.48 23.38 13.97
C LYS A 345 30.51 22.62 12.64
N SER A 346 29.40 22.00 12.24
CA SER A 346 29.25 21.38 10.92
C SER A 346 29.05 22.47 9.87
N ASP A 347 29.88 22.49 8.82
CA ASP A 347 29.81 23.52 7.76
C ASP A 347 28.83 23.18 6.62
N GLY A 348 28.16 22.03 6.69
CA GLY A 348 27.20 21.58 5.69
C GLY A 348 27.81 21.04 4.41
N THR A 349 29.10 20.69 4.39
CA THR A 349 29.68 19.88 3.31
C THR A 349 29.20 18.42 3.35
N PHE A 350 29.18 17.78 2.18
CA PHE A 350 28.62 16.45 1.84
C PHE A 350 29.20 15.23 2.59
N ARG A 351 29.88 15.42 3.73
CA ARG A 351 30.65 14.36 4.43
C ARG A 351 29.88 13.62 5.53
N ASP A 352 28.78 14.14 6.05
CA ASP A 352 28.05 13.52 7.18
C ASP A 352 27.38 12.19 6.80
N VAL A 353 26.63 12.14 5.70
CA VAL A 353 25.86 10.94 5.29
C VAL A 353 26.77 9.72 5.07
N SER A 354 27.98 9.92 4.55
CA SER A 354 28.94 8.82 4.36
C SER A 354 29.49 8.28 5.68
N GLY A 355 29.57 9.10 6.73
CA GLY A 355 29.97 8.66 8.07
C GLY A 355 28.91 7.79 8.73
N ASP A 356 27.63 8.20 8.62
CA ASP A 356 26.49 7.44 9.14
C ASP A 356 26.34 6.07 8.46
N ILE A 357 26.54 5.99 7.15
CA ILE A 357 26.55 4.71 6.40
C ILE A 357 27.62 3.76 6.94
N ALA A 358 28.87 4.22 7.03
CA ALA A 358 29.98 3.38 7.52
C ALA A 358 29.79 2.94 9.00
N ALA A 359 29.16 3.78 9.82
CA ALA A 359 28.79 3.43 11.19
C ALA A 359 27.70 2.35 11.23
N ILE A 360 26.66 2.46 10.39
CA ILE A 360 25.60 1.45 10.27
C ILE A 360 26.17 0.12 9.76
N GLU A 361 27.02 0.12 8.72
CA GLU A 361 27.70 -1.09 8.23
C GLU A 361 28.59 -1.75 9.29
N ALA A 362 29.23 -0.97 10.17
CA ALA A 362 29.98 -1.49 11.31
C ALA A 362 29.07 -2.13 12.37
N LEU A 363 27.88 -1.59 12.62
CA LEU A 363 26.88 -2.19 13.50
C LEU A 363 26.31 -3.48 12.89
N VAL A 364 25.99 -3.51 11.60
CA VAL A 364 25.49 -4.72 10.93
C VAL A 364 26.51 -5.86 10.99
N ARG A 365 27.80 -5.59 10.79
CA ARG A 365 28.85 -6.61 10.98
C ARG A 365 28.89 -7.14 12.42
N LYS A 366 28.66 -6.29 13.43
CA LYS A 366 28.62 -6.70 14.84
C LYS A 366 27.38 -7.55 15.21
N LEU A 367 26.27 -7.46 14.48
CA LEU A 367 25.13 -8.37 14.66
C LEU A 367 25.49 -9.85 14.42
N SER A 368 26.54 -10.10 13.64
CA SER A 368 27.08 -11.44 13.35
C SER A 368 28.33 -11.78 14.17
N SER A 369 28.66 -11.00 15.21
CA SER A 369 29.81 -11.30 16.10
C SER A 369 29.58 -12.55 16.94
N TRP A 370 30.66 -13.23 17.33
CA TRP A 370 30.61 -14.34 18.27
C TRP A 370 30.35 -13.87 19.70
N SER A 371 30.73 -12.62 20.06
CA SER A 371 30.39 -12.04 21.36
C SER A 371 28.89 -11.76 21.46
N ILE A 372 28.29 -12.15 22.59
CA ILE A 372 26.89 -11.85 22.89
C ILE A 372 26.74 -10.36 23.21
N GLU A 373 27.74 -9.77 23.88
CA GLU A 373 27.79 -8.37 24.28
C GLU A 373 27.83 -7.44 23.06
N GLU A 374 28.68 -7.75 22.07
CA GLU A 374 28.75 -6.98 20.82
C GLU A 374 27.46 -7.08 20.00
N ARG A 375 26.89 -8.29 19.89
CA ARG A 375 25.59 -8.50 19.21
C ARG A 375 24.46 -7.73 19.90
N ARG A 376 24.39 -7.82 21.22
CA ARG A 376 23.38 -7.13 22.05
C ARG A 376 23.50 -5.62 21.92
N ALA A 377 24.73 -5.08 21.98
CA ALA A 377 24.98 -3.65 21.80
C ALA A 377 24.61 -3.18 20.39
N ALA A 378 24.99 -3.94 19.35
CA ALA A 378 24.65 -3.62 17.96
C ALA A 378 23.13 -3.67 17.70
N ALA A 379 22.43 -4.66 18.23
CA ALA A 379 20.97 -4.76 18.14
C ALA A 379 20.26 -3.62 18.90
N THR A 380 20.80 -3.21 20.06
CA THR A 380 20.30 -2.05 20.82
C THR A 380 20.45 -0.75 20.03
N GLU A 381 21.61 -0.53 19.41
CA GLU A 381 21.83 0.69 18.62
C GLU A 381 20.99 0.69 17.33
N ILE A 382 20.87 -0.43 16.63
CA ILE A 382 20.00 -0.54 15.46
C ILE A 382 18.52 -0.34 15.81
N ARG A 383 18.06 -0.79 16.98
CA ARG A 383 16.72 -0.48 17.53
C ARG A 383 16.55 1.03 17.77
N SER A 384 17.57 1.69 18.32
CA SER A 384 17.59 3.15 18.53
C SER A 384 17.52 3.91 17.21
N LEU A 385 18.44 3.63 16.28
CA LEU A 385 18.54 4.30 14.98
C LEU A 385 17.27 4.13 14.14
N SER A 386 16.74 2.91 14.02
CA SER A 386 15.52 2.61 13.25
C SER A 386 14.25 3.30 13.79
N LYS A 387 14.23 3.67 15.08
CA LYS A 387 13.13 4.45 15.68
C LYS A 387 13.17 5.93 15.25
N ARG A 388 14.36 6.50 15.04
CA ARG A 388 14.59 7.97 14.95
C ARG A 388 14.17 8.63 13.64
N SER A 389 14.27 7.96 12.49
CA SER A 389 13.91 8.54 11.18
C SER A 389 13.60 7.46 10.14
N THR A 390 12.92 7.85 9.07
CA THR A 390 12.71 6.99 7.89
C THR A 390 14.01 6.75 7.12
N ASP A 391 14.88 7.77 7.00
CA ASP A 391 16.22 7.63 6.38
C ASP A 391 17.07 6.55 7.07
N ASN A 392 17.08 6.49 8.41
CA ASN A 392 17.81 5.45 9.14
C ASN A 392 17.26 4.05 8.81
N ARG A 393 15.93 3.90 8.65
CA ARG A 393 15.31 2.61 8.27
C ARG A 393 15.70 2.18 6.87
N ILE A 394 15.94 3.13 5.97
CA ILE A 394 16.44 2.89 4.62
C ILE A 394 17.89 2.42 4.70
N LEU A 395 18.78 3.22 5.31
CA LEU A 395 20.21 2.91 5.41
C LEU A 395 20.51 1.59 6.14
N ILE A 396 19.77 1.29 7.22
CA ILE A 396 19.90 0.02 7.95
C ILE A 396 19.48 -1.18 7.07
N ALA A 397 18.44 -1.03 6.25
CA ALA A 397 18.01 -2.09 5.35
C ALA A 397 19.00 -2.28 4.18
N GLU A 398 19.49 -1.19 3.60
CA GLU A 398 20.47 -1.18 2.50
C GLU A 398 21.83 -1.72 2.93
N ALA A 399 22.27 -1.45 4.16
CA ALA A 399 23.45 -2.05 4.78
C ALA A 399 23.30 -3.55 5.12
N GLY A 400 22.17 -4.18 4.79
CA GLY A 400 21.97 -5.62 4.95
C GLY A 400 21.62 -6.08 6.37
N ALA A 401 21.10 -5.20 7.23
CA ALA A 401 20.75 -5.58 8.62
C ALA A 401 19.64 -6.61 8.70
N ILE A 402 18.69 -6.62 7.75
CA ILE A 402 17.44 -7.41 7.85
C ILE A 402 17.71 -8.92 8.02
N PRO A 403 18.49 -9.60 7.17
CA PRO A 403 18.81 -11.03 7.38
C PRO A 403 19.54 -11.30 8.71
N ALA A 404 20.46 -10.41 9.13
CA ALA A 404 21.16 -10.56 10.40
C ALA A 404 20.20 -10.46 11.60
N LEU A 405 19.29 -9.48 11.59
CA LEU A 405 18.24 -9.33 12.60
C LEU A 405 17.28 -10.53 12.63
N VAL A 406 16.93 -11.09 11.46
CA VAL A 406 16.07 -12.29 11.38
C VAL A 406 16.74 -13.51 12.02
N ASN A 407 18.05 -13.69 11.82
CA ASN A 407 18.80 -14.76 12.50
C ASN A 407 18.86 -14.56 14.02
N LEU A 408 18.85 -13.31 14.51
CA LEU A 408 18.82 -13.02 15.94
C LEU A 408 17.45 -13.22 16.61
N LEU A 409 16.38 -13.48 15.85
CA LEU A 409 15.07 -13.83 16.43
C LEU A 409 15.09 -15.21 17.12
N THR A 410 16.02 -16.10 16.76
CA THR A 410 16.15 -17.46 17.31
C THR A 410 17.30 -17.57 18.33
N THR A 411 17.77 -16.46 18.90
CA THR A 411 18.81 -16.45 19.94
C THR A 411 18.21 -16.69 21.33
N ASP A 412 18.97 -17.34 22.22
CA ASP A 412 18.56 -17.57 23.62
C ASP A 412 18.70 -16.29 24.49
N ASP A 413 19.49 -15.31 24.05
CA ASP A 413 19.61 -14.01 24.75
C ASP A 413 18.35 -13.16 24.54
N VAL A 414 17.45 -13.21 25.52
CA VAL A 414 16.15 -12.51 25.53
C VAL A 414 16.27 -11.03 25.10
N VAL A 415 17.28 -10.31 25.62
CA VAL A 415 17.48 -8.88 25.33
C VAL A 415 17.85 -8.67 23.85
N THR A 416 18.70 -9.53 23.28
CA THR A 416 19.01 -9.47 21.84
C THR A 416 17.80 -9.87 20.98
N GLN A 417 17.00 -10.87 21.38
CA GLN A 417 15.77 -11.24 20.68
C GLN A 417 14.75 -10.09 20.66
N GLU A 418 14.50 -9.46 21.82
CA GLU A 418 13.63 -8.28 21.96
C GLU A 418 14.10 -7.12 21.07
N ASN A 419 15.40 -6.82 21.09
CA ASN A 419 15.96 -5.76 20.27
C ASN A 419 15.90 -6.09 18.77
N ALA A 420 16.09 -7.35 18.38
CA ALA A 420 15.95 -7.80 17.01
C ALA A 420 14.50 -7.67 16.49
N VAL A 421 13.51 -8.17 17.23
CA VAL A 421 12.10 -8.06 16.82
C VAL A 421 11.61 -6.61 16.80
N THR A 422 12.03 -5.78 17.76
CA THR A 422 11.69 -4.35 17.75
C THR A 422 12.37 -3.59 16.60
N SER A 423 13.60 -3.97 16.23
CA SER A 423 14.27 -3.41 15.06
C SER A 423 13.53 -3.76 13.77
N ILE A 424 13.11 -5.02 13.61
CA ILE A 424 12.32 -5.46 12.44
C ILE A 424 10.96 -4.75 12.40
N LEU A 425 10.30 -4.57 13.55
CA LEU A 425 9.07 -3.76 13.66
C LEU A 425 9.31 -2.33 13.14
N ASN A 426 10.31 -1.63 13.66
CA ASN A 426 10.66 -0.28 13.24
C ASN A 426 10.97 -0.19 11.74
N LEU A 427 11.74 -1.15 11.20
CA LEU A 427 12.07 -1.23 9.78
C LEU A 427 10.83 -1.48 8.92
N SER A 428 9.87 -2.28 9.39
CA SER A 428 8.63 -2.61 8.66
C SER A 428 7.67 -1.43 8.52
N ILE A 429 7.84 -0.35 9.30
CA ILE A 429 7.03 0.88 9.16
C ILE A 429 7.23 1.51 7.77
N TYR A 430 8.41 1.32 7.16
CA TYR A 430 8.69 1.77 5.81
C TYR A 430 8.29 0.71 4.77
N GLU A 431 7.40 1.05 3.84
CA GLU A 431 6.74 0.10 2.93
C GLU A 431 7.74 -0.73 2.10
N ASN A 432 8.78 -0.09 1.54
CA ASN A 432 9.76 -0.79 0.71
C ASN A 432 10.58 -1.83 1.49
N ASN A 433 10.75 -1.67 2.80
CA ASN A 433 11.44 -2.64 3.65
C ASN A 433 10.59 -3.89 3.91
N LYS A 434 9.25 -3.82 3.82
CA LYS A 434 8.38 -4.99 4.05
C LYS A 434 8.69 -6.11 3.06
N GLY A 435 8.95 -5.77 1.79
CA GLY A 435 9.40 -6.73 0.78
C GLY A 435 10.72 -7.41 1.15
N LEU A 436 11.69 -6.65 1.65
CA LEU A 436 12.98 -7.19 2.10
C LEU A 436 12.84 -8.10 3.33
N ILE A 437 11.99 -7.75 4.30
CA ILE A 437 11.69 -8.55 5.50
C ILE A 437 11.02 -9.88 5.11
N MET A 438 10.09 -9.86 4.15
CA MET A 438 9.46 -11.08 3.62
C MET A 438 10.46 -11.96 2.85
N LEU A 439 11.32 -11.36 2.02
CA LEU A 439 12.36 -12.07 1.26
C LEU A 439 13.44 -12.69 2.17
N ALA A 440 13.75 -12.06 3.31
CA ALA A 440 14.64 -12.61 4.33
C ALA A 440 14.02 -13.78 5.13
N GLY A 441 12.80 -14.21 4.80
CA GLY A 441 12.16 -15.36 5.45
C GLY A 441 11.77 -15.11 6.91
N ALA A 442 11.50 -13.85 7.30
CA ALA A 442 11.30 -13.48 8.70
C ALA A 442 10.09 -14.16 9.39
N ILE A 443 9.05 -14.54 8.62
CA ILE A 443 7.75 -14.91 9.18
C ILE A 443 7.80 -16.12 10.16
N PRO A 444 8.44 -17.27 9.87
CA PRO A 444 8.52 -18.38 10.82
C PRO A 444 9.22 -17.98 12.13
N SER A 445 10.31 -17.21 12.06
CA SER A 445 11.04 -16.72 13.23
C SER A 445 10.22 -15.73 14.06
N ILE A 446 9.48 -14.81 13.42
CA ILE A 446 8.55 -13.91 14.12
C ILE A 446 7.42 -14.70 14.80
N VAL A 447 6.91 -15.76 14.18
CA VAL A 447 5.90 -16.65 14.78
C VAL A 447 6.46 -17.45 15.96
N LEU A 448 7.74 -17.84 15.93
CA LEU A 448 8.42 -18.46 17.08
C LEU A 448 8.47 -17.47 18.25
N VAL A 449 8.97 -16.25 18.02
CA VAL A 449 9.01 -15.18 19.05
C VAL A 449 7.62 -14.89 19.62
N LEU A 450 6.58 -14.87 18.79
CA LEU A 450 5.19 -14.68 19.23
C LEU A 450 4.67 -15.80 20.15
N ARG A 451 5.18 -17.02 20.02
CA ARG A 451 4.82 -18.17 20.86
C ARG A 451 5.59 -18.20 22.18
N SER A 452 6.91 -18.05 22.13
CA SER A 452 7.80 -18.36 23.26
C SER A 452 8.72 -17.24 23.72
N GLY A 453 8.66 -16.05 23.11
CA GLY A 453 9.41 -14.88 23.55
C GLY A 453 8.87 -14.26 24.85
N SER A 454 9.57 -13.25 25.37
CA SER A 454 9.08 -12.42 26.47
C SER A 454 7.77 -11.70 26.10
N MET A 455 7.06 -11.15 27.09
CA MET A 455 5.82 -10.40 26.81
C MET A 455 6.06 -9.20 25.86
N GLU A 456 7.16 -8.46 26.02
CA GLU A 456 7.53 -7.39 25.09
C GLU A 456 7.88 -7.94 23.70
N ALA A 457 8.63 -9.05 23.61
CA ALA A 457 8.97 -9.67 22.33
C ALA A 457 7.71 -10.15 21.58
N ARG A 458 6.74 -10.75 22.29
CA ARG A 458 5.44 -11.20 21.75
C ARG A 458 4.57 -10.05 21.27
N GLU A 459 4.50 -8.96 22.04
CA GLU A 459 3.84 -7.70 21.65
C GLU A 459 4.44 -7.15 20.34
N ASN A 460 5.77 -6.98 20.29
CA ASN A 460 6.46 -6.47 19.12
C ASN A 460 6.35 -7.42 17.91
N ALA A 461 6.32 -8.75 18.13
CA ALA A 461 6.08 -9.73 17.08
C ALA A 461 4.66 -9.60 16.48
N ALA A 462 3.62 -9.47 17.33
CA ALA A 462 2.24 -9.25 16.87
C ALA A 462 2.11 -7.94 16.07
N ALA A 463 2.69 -6.85 16.56
CA ALA A 463 2.74 -5.57 15.86
C ALA A 463 3.50 -5.66 14.51
N THR A 464 4.57 -6.47 14.44
CA THR A 464 5.32 -6.71 13.20
C THR A 464 4.48 -7.46 12.18
N LEU A 465 3.78 -8.53 12.60
CA LEU A 465 2.86 -9.26 11.73
C LEU A 465 1.72 -8.37 11.22
N PHE A 466 1.16 -7.49 12.08
CA PHE A 466 0.21 -6.48 11.65
C PHE A 466 0.80 -5.57 10.54
N SER A 467 1.95 -4.94 10.80
CA SER A 467 2.63 -4.02 9.88
C SER A 467 2.90 -4.66 8.50
N LEU A 468 3.40 -5.89 8.49
CA LEU A 468 3.66 -6.67 7.27
C LEU A 468 2.35 -7.07 6.56
N SER A 469 1.30 -7.40 7.30
CA SER A 469 -0.01 -7.83 6.75
C SER A 469 -0.83 -6.72 6.08
N VAL A 470 -0.40 -5.45 6.16
CA VAL A 470 -1.03 -4.34 5.43
C VAL A 470 -1.10 -4.66 3.93
N ALA A 471 -0.02 -5.19 3.34
CA ALA A 471 -0.04 -5.76 2.00
C ALA A 471 -0.85 -7.08 1.96
N ASP A 472 -1.80 -7.20 1.03
CA ASP A 472 -2.71 -8.36 0.95
C ASP A 472 -1.98 -9.67 0.66
N GLU A 473 -0.91 -9.60 -0.14
CA GLU A 473 -0.08 -10.72 -0.54
C GLU A 473 0.58 -11.38 0.69
N ASN A 474 0.96 -10.56 1.68
CA ASN A 474 1.55 -11.02 2.93
C ASN A 474 0.51 -11.69 3.86
N LYS A 475 -0.77 -11.30 3.79
CA LYS A 475 -1.84 -11.90 4.62
C LYS A 475 -1.95 -13.42 4.40
N ILE A 476 -1.72 -13.88 3.18
CA ILE A 476 -1.75 -15.31 2.80
C ILE A 476 -0.59 -16.05 3.47
N ILE A 477 0.62 -15.53 3.37
CA ILE A 477 1.84 -16.14 3.90
C ILE A 477 1.82 -16.18 5.44
N ILE A 478 1.41 -15.09 6.08
CA ILE A 478 1.29 -14.99 7.55
C ILE A 478 0.17 -15.90 8.07
N GLY A 479 -0.94 -16.04 7.33
CA GLY A 479 -1.97 -17.03 7.65
C GLY A 479 -1.49 -18.48 7.52
N ALA A 480 -0.56 -18.75 6.61
CA ALA A 480 0.00 -20.08 6.36
C ALA A 480 1.11 -20.50 7.34
N SER A 481 1.81 -19.55 7.98
CA SER A 481 2.93 -19.83 8.89
C SER A 481 2.53 -20.32 10.29
N GLY A 482 1.23 -20.51 10.56
CA GLY A 482 0.75 -20.86 11.89
C GLY A 482 0.82 -19.69 12.90
N ALA A 483 0.72 -18.45 12.43
CA ALA A 483 0.57 -17.27 13.28
C ALA A 483 -0.78 -17.24 14.04
N MET A 484 -1.86 -17.78 13.44
CA MET A 484 -3.22 -17.68 13.99
C MET A 484 -3.34 -18.19 15.45
N PRO A 485 -2.88 -19.40 15.82
CA PRO A 485 -2.98 -19.87 17.20
C PRO A 485 -2.19 -19.00 18.19
N ALA A 486 -0.98 -18.55 17.80
CA ALA A 486 -0.12 -17.75 18.65
C ALA A 486 -0.69 -16.34 18.90
N LEU A 487 -1.32 -15.75 17.88
CA LEU A 487 -2.06 -14.49 18.02
C LEU A 487 -3.32 -14.65 18.90
N VAL A 488 -4.07 -15.75 18.76
CA VAL A 488 -5.24 -16.03 19.62
C VAL A 488 -4.84 -16.27 21.07
N GLU A 489 -3.72 -16.95 21.31
CA GLU A 489 -3.17 -17.14 22.66
C GLU A 489 -2.77 -15.79 23.29
N LEU A 490 -2.09 -14.92 22.55
CA LEU A 490 -1.74 -13.56 23.01
C LEU A 490 -2.99 -12.69 23.22
N LEU A 491 -4.05 -12.87 22.43
CA LEU A 491 -5.34 -12.20 22.63
C LEU A 491 -6.03 -12.63 23.95
N GLN A 492 -5.88 -13.90 24.36
CA GLN A 492 -6.44 -14.40 25.62
C GLN A 492 -5.60 -14.02 26.83
N ASN A 493 -4.29 -14.26 26.76
CA ASN A 493 -3.36 -14.28 27.90
C ASN A 493 -2.35 -13.12 27.91
N GLY A 494 -2.40 -12.24 26.92
CA GLY A 494 -1.49 -11.10 26.80
C GLY A 494 -1.70 -9.99 27.83
N SER A 495 -0.73 -9.08 27.90
CA SER A 495 -0.90 -7.78 28.54
C SER A 495 -1.99 -6.96 27.82
N THR A 496 -2.47 -5.86 28.41
CA THR A 496 -3.40 -4.95 27.73
C THR A 496 -2.87 -4.44 26.38
N ARG A 497 -1.54 -4.31 26.23
CA ARG A 497 -0.90 -4.00 24.95
C ARG A 497 -0.89 -5.21 24.02
N GLY A 498 -0.42 -6.36 24.50
CA GLY A 498 -0.35 -7.60 23.72
C GLY A 498 -1.70 -8.03 23.15
N LYS A 499 -2.78 -7.87 23.92
CA LYS A 499 -4.14 -8.13 23.44
C LYS A 499 -4.57 -7.16 22.33
N LYS A 500 -4.19 -5.88 22.39
CA LYS A 500 -4.47 -4.88 21.34
C LYS A 500 -3.65 -5.11 20.07
N ASP A 501 -2.36 -5.40 20.21
CA ASP A 501 -1.47 -5.71 19.10
C ASP A 501 -1.94 -7.01 18.40
N ALA A 502 -2.30 -8.05 19.18
CA ALA A 502 -2.89 -9.28 18.67
C ALA A 502 -4.25 -9.07 18.00
N ALA A 503 -5.15 -8.31 18.61
CA ALA A 503 -6.47 -8.01 18.05
C ALA A 503 -6.36 -7.29 16.69
N THR A 504 -5.47 -6.32 16.59
CA THR A 504 -5.26 -5.53 15.36
C THR A 504 -4.62 -6.38 14.26
N ALA A 505 -3.66 -7.24 14.60
CA ALA A 505 -3.09 -8.22 13.68
C ALA A 505 -4.15 -9.22 13.19
N LEU A 506 -4.94 -9.80 14.09
CA LEU A 506 -6.01 -10.76 13.78
C LEU A 506 -7.09 -10.15 12.90
N PHE A 507 -7.55 -8.93 13.23
CA PHE A 507 -8.51 -8.18 12.41
C PHE A 507 -8.01 -8.04 10.97
N ASN A 508 -6.81 -7.50 10.78
CA ASN A 508 -6.29 -7.22 9.45
C ASN A 508 -5.95 -8.49 8.65
N LEU A 509 -5.47 -9.54 9.32
CA LEU A 509 -5.23 -10.85 8.70
C LEU A 509 -6.53 -11.55 8.30
N CYS A 510 -7.61 -11.41 9.09
CA CYS A 510 -8.93 -11.99 8.80
C CYS A 510 -9.74 -11.24 7.74
N ILE A 511 -9.30 -10.06 7.28
CA ILE A 511 -9.87 -9.42 6.07
C ILE A 511 -9.77 -10.39 4.88
N TYR A 512 -8.66 -11.13 4.77
CA TYR A 512 -8.51 -12.18 3.77
C TYR A 512 -9.35 -13.42 4.15
N GLN A 513 -10.30 -13.79 3.28
CA GLN A 513 -11.26 -14.89 3.47
C GLN A 513 -10.58 -16.20 3.91
N GLY A 514 -9.48 -16.58 3.26
CA GLY A 514 -8.72 -17.82 3.53
C GLY A 514 -8.03 -17.88 4.90
N ASN A 515 -8.07 -16.81 5.69
CA ASN A 515 -7.62 -16.78 7.09
C ASN A 515 -8.74 -16.92 8.11
N LYS A 516 -10.01 -16.67 7.73
CA LYS A 516 -11.15 -16.73 8.66
C LYS A 516 -11.35 -18.14 9.20
N SER A 517 -11.32 -19.16 8.34
CA SER A 517 -11.33 -20.59 8.73
C SER A 517 -10.15 -20.96 9.64
N ARG A 518 -8.95 -20.45 9.34
CA ARG A 518 -7.74 -20.68 10.15
C ARG A 518 -7.86 -20.07 11.56
N ALA A 519 -8.44 -18.87 11.66
CA ALA A 519 -8.70 -18.21 12.93
C ALA A 519 -9.77 -18.94 13.75
N VAL A 520 -10.84 -19.42 13.11
CA VAL A 520 -11.87 -20.27 13.75
C VAL A 520 -11.25 -21.55 14.31
N LYS A 521 -10.46 -22.27 13.51
CA LYS A 521 -9.73 -23.48 13.94
C LYS A 521 -8.68 -23.22 15.04
N ALA A 522 -8.16 -21.99 15.11
CA ALA A 522 -7.30 -21.52 16.19
C ALA A 522 -8.06 -21.14 17.49
N GLY A 523 -9.39 -21.31 17.54
CA GLY A 523 -10.19 -21.04 18.75
C GLY A 523 -10.58 -19.57 18.95
N ILE A 524 -10.46 -18.72 17.93
CA ILE A 524 -10.68 -17.27 18.07
C ILE A 524 -12.09 -16.93 18.59
N ILE A 525 -13.12 -17.69 18.21
CA ILE A 525 -14.50 -17.41 18.64
C ILE A 525 -14.65 -17.56 20.16
N THR A 526 -14.01 -18.56 20.77
CA THR A 526 -14.00 -18.76 22.22
C THR A 526 -13.25 -17.63 22.93
N ALA A 527 -12.13 -17.16 22.36
CA ALA A 527 -11.40 -15.99 22.88
C ALA A 527 -12.28 -14.73 22.88
N LEU A 528 -12.91 -14.44 21.73
CA LEU A 528 -13.77 -13.27 21.55
C LEU A 528 -15.00 -13.32 22.44
N SER A 529 -15.64 -14.50 22.58
CA SER A 529 -16.77 -14.69 23.51
C SER A 529 -16.40 -14.34 24.95
N LYS A 530 -15.26 -14.84 25.44
CA LYS A 530 -14.77 -14.52 26.79
C LYS A 530 -14.51 -13.02 26.97
N MET A 531 -13.96 -12.36 25.95
CA MET A 531 -13.71 -10.91 25.96
C MET A 531 -14.98 -10.06 25.99
N LEU A 532 -16.08 -10.52 25.37
CA LEU A 532 -17.37 -9.80 25.43
C LEU A 532 -18.04 -9.92 26.81
N THR A 533 -17.80 -11.00 27.55
CA THR A 533 -18.44 -11.29 28.84
C THR A 533 -17.64 -10.84 30.06
N ASP A 534 -16.37 -10.47 29.88
CA ASP A 534 -15.47 -10.11 30.98
C ASP A 534 -15.65 -8.63 31.38
N LEU A 535 -16.40 -8.41 32.46
CA LEU A 535 -16.77 -7.08 32.99
C LEU A 535 -15.57 -6.18 33.35
N ASN A 536 -14.37 -6.76 33.54
CA ASN A 536 -13.15 -6.02 33.88
C ASN A 536 -12.30 -5.68 32.65
N ASN A 537 -12.71 -6.11 31.44
CA ASN A 537 -11.87 -6.09 30.24
C ASN A 537 -12.37 -5.05 29.24
N CYS A 538 -11.54 -4.04 28.94
CA CYS A 538 -11.90 -2.90 28.09
C CYS A 538 -11.92 -3.18 26.57
N MET A 539 -11.92 -4.45 26.16
CA MET A 539 -11.68 -4.89 24.78
C MET A 539 -12.92 -5.37 24.01
N VAL A 540 -14.10 -4.94 24.45
CA VAL A 540 -15.39 -5.23 23.78
C VAL A 540 -15.44 -4.65 22.36
N ASP A 541 -14.86 -3.47 22.15
CA ASP A 541 -14.76 -2.82 20.83
C ASP A 541 -13.98 -3.68 19.83
N GLU A 542 -12.77 -4.09 20.20
CA GLU A 542 -11.89 -4.93 19.39
C GLU A 542 -12.49 -6.33 19.17
N ALA A 543 -13.13 -6.91 20.20
CA ALA A 543 -13.78 -8.21 20.06
C ALA A 543 -14.93 -8.17 19.03
N LEU A 544 -15.75 -7.12 19.07
CA LEU A 544 -16.84 -6.91 18.11
C LEU A 544 -16.34 -6.61 16.69
N THR A 545 -15.24 -5.86 16.50
CA THR A 545 -14.72 -5.60 15.15
C THR A 545 -14.18 -6.89 14.50
N ILE A 546 -13.50 -7.75 15.25
CA ILE A 546 -13.04 -9.05 14.75
C ILE A 546 -14.23 -9.98 14.45
N LEU A 547 -15.21 -10.08 15.36
CA LEU A 547 -16.44 -10.86 15.12
C LEU A 547 -17.19 -10.36 13.88
N SER A 548 -17.25 -9.05 13.64
CA SER A 548 -17.87 -8.47 12.44
C SER A 548 -17.19 -8.98 11.16
N VAL A 549 -15.85 -8.99 11.11
CA VAL A 549 -15.10 -9.51 9.95
C VAL A 549 -15.31 -11.02 9.78
N LEU A 550 -15.25 -11.79 10.87
CA LEU A 550 -15.43 -13.24 10.85
C LEU A 550 -16.85 -13.65 10.46
N SER A 551 -17.88 -12.91 10.89
CA SER A 551 -19.30 -13.27 10.68
C SER A 551 -19.75 -13.33 9.22
N SER A 552 -18.90 -12.96 8.26
CA SER A 552 -19.13 -13.17 6.83
C SER A 552 -18.80 -14.61 6.35
N HIS A 553 -18.02 -15.40 7.10
CA HIS A 553 -17.60 -16.76 6.72
C HIS A 553 -18.45 -17.84 7.39
N GLN A 554 -18.94 -18.82 6.63
CA GLN A 554 -19.94 -19.79 7.12
C GLN A 554 -19.47 -20.62 8.34
N GLU A 555 -18.23 -21.12 8.34
CA GLU A 555 -17.64 -21.85 9.49
C GLU A 555 -17.59 -20.98 10.76
N ALA A 556 -17.39 -19.66 10.60
CA ALA A 556 -17.39 -18.72 11.70
C ALA A 556 -18.81 -18.44 12.19
N LYS A 557 -19.80 -18.27 11.30
CA LYS A 557 -21.22 -18.12 11.67
C LYS A 557 -21.69 -19.28 12.56
N ILE A 558 -21.46 -20.52 12.10
CA ILE A 558 -21.81 -21.74 12.84
C ILE A 558 -21.13 -21.75 14.23
N SER A 559 -19.85 -21.36 14.30
CA SER A 559 -19.11 -21.31 15.55
C SER A 559 -19.60 -20.20 16.50
N ILE A 560 -19.99 -19.04 15.98
CA ILE A 560 -20.55 -17.91 16.76
C ILE A 560 -21.90 -18.29 17.38
N VAL A 561 -22.76 -18.97 16.63
CA VAL A 561 -24.05 -19.49 17.13
C VAL A 561 -23.82 -20.55 18.22
N LYS A 562 -22.94 -21.54 17.96
CA LYS A 562 -22.58 -22.58 18.94
C LYS A 562 -21.94 -22.04 20.22
N ALA A 563 -21.25 -20.90 20.14
CA ALA A 563 -20.64 -20.23 21.29
C ALA A 563 -21.63 -19.37 22.11
N SER A 564 -22.93 -19.40 21.81
CA SER A 564 -23.97 -18.63 22.51
C SER A 564 -23.70 -17.12 22.56
N ILE A 565 -23.10 -16.57 21.50
CA ILE A 565 -22.76 -15.14 21.41
C ILE A 565 -24.00 -14.28 21.11
N ILE A 566 -25.06 -14.84 20.51
CA ILE A 566 -26.28 -14.09 20.12
C ILE A 566 -26.92 -13.32 21.30
N PRO A 567 -27.21 -13.93 22.47
CA PRO A 567 -27.71 -13.19 23.64
C PRO A 567 -26.84 -11.99 24.02
N VAL A 568 -25.51 -12.17 24.06
CA VAL A 568 -24.55 -11.12 24.41
C VAL A 568 -24.60 -9.95 23.42
N LEU A 569 -24.78 -10.22 22.13
CA LEU A 569 -24.97 -9.18 21.11
C LEU A 569 -26.29 -8.41 21.31
N ILE A 570 -27.37 -9.09 21.72
CA ILE A 570 -28.66 -8.44 22.00
C ILE A 570 -28.57 -7.57 23.26
N ASP A 571 -27.85 -8.00 24.30
CA ASP A 571 -27.60 -7.16 25.47
C ASP A 571 -26.72 -5.95 25.13
N LEU A 572 -25.71 -6.12 24.28
CA LEU A 572 -24.91 -5.00 23.76
C LEU A 572 -25.72 -4.03 22.89
N LEU A 573 -26.78 -4.46 22.21
CA LEU A 573 -27.74 -3.54 21.55
C LEU A 573 -28.52 -2.70 22.57
N ARG A 574 -28.81 -3.24 23.76
CA ARG A 574 -29.52 -2.53 24.85
C ARG A 574 -28.59 -1.55 25.55
N THR A 575 -27.45 -2.02 26.08
CA THR A 575 -26.61 -1.28 27.03
C THR A 575 -25.31 -0.70 26.45
N GLY A 576 -24.85 -1.18 25.28
CA GLY A 576 -23.55 -0.81 24.72
C GLY A 576 -23.46 0.63 24.19
N LEU A 577 -22.23 1.11 23.95
CA LEU A 577 -21.99 2.40 23.30
C LEU A 577 -22.43 2.36 21.82
N PRO A 578 -22.64 3.50 21.15
CA PRO A 578 -23.14 3.53 19.76
C PRO A 578 -22.34 2.67 18.77
N ARG A 579 -21.01 2.57 18.95
CA ARG A 579 -20.13 1.70 18.16
C ARG A 579 -20.35 0.21 18.44
N ASN A 580 -20.59 -0.17 19.70
CA ASN A 580 -20.94 -1.55 20.06
C ASN A 580 -22.29 -1.93 19.46
N LYS A 581 -23.29 -1.05 19.57
CA LYS A 581 -24.62 -1.26 18.98
C LYS A 581 -24.55 -1.44 17.47
N GLU A 582 -23.76 -0.61 16.78
CA GLU A 582 -23.58 -0.72 15.32
C GLU A 582 -22.91 -2.05 14.91
N ASN A 583 -21.87 -2.49 15.64
CA ASN A 583 -21.18 -3.75 15.34
C ASN A 583 -22.05 -4.97 15.70
N ALA A 584 -22.75 -4.94 16.84
CA ALA A 584 -23.68 -5.99 17.25
C ALA A 584 -24.81 -6.18 16.22
N ALA A 585 -25.41 -5.08 15.73
CA ALA A 585 -26.39 -5.12 14.65
C ALA A 585 -25.80 -5.68 13.34
N ALA A 586 -24.54 -5.36 13.02
CA ALA A 586 -23.86 -5.90 11.83
C ALA A 586 -23.66 -7.42 11.91
N ILE A 587 -23.18 -7.91 13.05
CA ILE A 587 -22.94 -9.34 13.29
C ILE A 587 -24.28 -10.10 13.24
N LEU A 588 -25.31 -9.63 13.97
CA LEU A 588 -26.63 -10.24 13.97
C LEU A 588 -27.25 -10.27 12.57
N LEU A 589 -27.14 -9.17 11.79
CA LEU A 589 -27.59 -9.16 10.40
C LEU A 589 -26.85 -10.20 9.54
N SER A 590 -25.53 -10.35 9.70
CA SER A 590 -24.75 -11.35 8.93
C SER A 590 -25.10 -12.80 9.32
N LEU A 591 -25.39 -13.06 10.60
CA LEU A 591 -25.84 -14.37 11.10
C LEU A 591 -27.26 -14.72 10.63
N CYS A 592 -28.14 -13.72 10.53
CA CYS A 592 -29.55 -13.91 10.18
C CYS A 592 -29.85 -13.81 8.67
N LYS A 593 -28.96 -13.18 7.87
CA LYS A 593 -29.14 -13.07 6.41
C LYS A 593 -29.12 -14.48 5.79
N ARG A 594 -30.30 -14.93 5.32
CA ARG A 594 -30.60 -16.27 4.79
C ARG A 594 -30.63 -17.40 5.84
N ASP A 595 -30.87 -17.08 7.12
CA ASP A 595 -31.00 -18.07 8.20
C ASP A 595 -32.25 -17.79 9.06
N ASN A 596 -33.30 -18.59 8.82
CA ASN A 596 -34.59 -18.44 9.51
C ASN A 596 -34.55 -18.93 10.96
N GLU A 597 -33.67 -19.86 11.31
CA GLU A 597 -33.53 -20.34 12.69
C GLU A 597 -32.88 -19.26 13.57
N ASN A 598 -31.85 -18.60 13.07
CA ASN A 598 -31.24 -17.45 13.74
C ASN A 598 -32.22 -16.27 13.84
N LEU A 599 -33.02 -15.98 12.80
CA LEU A 599 -34.07 -14.95 12.86
C LEU A 599 -35.12 -15.27 13.94
N ALA A 600 -35.64 -16.49 13.98
CA ALA A 600 -36.56 -16.94 15.02
C ALA A 600 -35.93 -16.87 16.43
N CYS A 601 -34.65 -17.21 16.54
CA CYS A 601 -33.90 -17.15 17.79
C CYS A 601 -33.78 -15.71 18.32
N ILE A 602 -33.36 -14.73 17.49
CA ILE A 602 -33.25 -13.33 17.93
C ILE A 602 -34.62 -12.70 18.23
N SER A 603 -35.68 -13.13 17.53
CA SER A 603 -37.07 -12.74 17.82
C SER A 603 -37.46 -13.18 19.23
N ARG A 604 -37.30 -14.47 19.54
CA ARG A 604 -37.59 -15.07 20.85
C ARG A 604 -36.74 -14.47 21.99
N LEU A 605 -35.52 -14.05 21.71
CA LEU A 605 -34.62 -13.38 22.68
C LEU A 605 -34.92 -11.87 22.85
N GLY A 606 -35.97 -11.34 22.21
CA GLY A 606 -36.42 -9.97 22.39
C GLY A 606 -35.50 -8.92 21.76
N ALA A 607 -34.92 -9.22 20.58
CA ALA A 607 -34.10 -8.27 19.83
C ALA A 607 -34.91 -7.13 19.17
N VAL A 608 -36.22 -7.32 18.96
CA VAL A 608 -37.08 -6.37 18.22
C VAL A 608 -37.07 -4.96 18.84
N ILE A 609 -37.19 -4.85 20.17
CA ILE A 609 -37.21 -3.56 20.87
C ILE A 609 -35.89 -2.78 20.70
N PRO A 610 -34.71 -3.30 21.09
CA PRO A 610 -33.46 -2.56 20.94
C PRO A 610 -33.08 -2.32 19.46
N LEU A 611 -33.50 -3.16 18.52
CA LEU A 611 -33.36 -2.89 17.09
C LEU A 611 -34.25 -1.72 16.64
N ALA A 612 -35.51 -1.64 17.10
CA ALA A 612 -36.43 -0.55 16.78
C ALA A 612 -35.99 0.79 17.39
N GLU A 613 -35.35 0.78 18.56
CA GLU A 613 -34.68 1.94 19.14
C GLU A 613 -33.47 2.35 18.27
N LEU A 614 -32.60 1.41 17.93
CA LEU A 614 -31.40 1.68 17.13
C LEU A 614 -31.72 2.19 15.71
N ALA A 615 -32.83 1.74 15.11
CA ALA A 615 -33.35 2.23 13.85
C ALA A 615 -33.80 3.71 13.92
N LYS A 616 -34.18 4.21 15.10
CA LYS A 616 -34.59 5.61 15.33
C LYS A 616 -33.41 6.50 15.73
N SER A 617 -32.60 6.08 16.70
CA SER A 617 -31.59 6.92 17.37
C SER A 617 -30.12 6.56 17.09
N GLY A 618 -29.85 5.50 16.31
CA GLY A 618 -28.49 5.05 16.00
C GLY A 618 -27.71 5.94 15.02
N THR A 619 -26.45 5.57 14.75
CA THR A 619 -25.68 6.12 13.63
C THR A 619 -26.36 5.75 12.30
N GLU A 620 -26.10 6.48 11.22
CA GLU A 620 -26.69 6.15 9.90
C GLU A 620 -26.39 4.72 9.43
N ARG A 621 -25.22 4.18 9.77
CA ARG A 621 -24.89 2.77 9.52
C ARG A 621 -25.67 1.83 10.44
N ALA A 622 -25.80 2.15 11.73
CA ALA A 622 -26.56 1.34 12.68
C ALA A 622 -28.06 1.31 12.33
N LYS A 623 -28.64 2.45 11.93
CA LYS A 623 -30.03 2.54 11.46
C LYS A 623 -30.27 1.61 10.28
N ARG A 624 -29.47 1.70 9.20
CA ARG A 624 -29.61 0.83 8.02
C ARG A 624 -29.53 -0.65 8.37
N LYS A 625 -28.57 -1.05 9.21
CA LYS A 625 -28.40 -2.44 9.68
C LYS A 625 -29.61 -2.90 10.51
N ALA A 626 -30.10 -2.06 11.42
CA ALA A 626 -31.24 -2.36 12.28
C ALA A 626 -32.56 -2.45 11.49
N THR A 627 -32.83 -1.50 10.59
CA THR A 627 -34.00 -1.53 9.70
C THR A 627 -34.01 -2.77 8.82
N SER A 628 -32.88 -3.11 8.17
CA SER A 628 -32.76 -4.33 7.37
C SER A 628 -33.04 -5.60 8.18
N LEU A 629 -32.55 -5.69 9.42
CA LEU A 629 -32.82 -6.84 10.29
C LEU A 629 -34.29 -6.89 10.75
N LEU A 630 -34.93 -5.74 11.00
CA LEU A 630 -36.36 -5.64 11.30
C LEU A 630 -37.23 -6.04 10.09
N GLU A 631 -36.87 -5.66 8.87
CA GLU A 631 -37.56 -6.11 7.65
C GLU A 631 -37.49 -7.63 7.49
N HIS A 632 -36.33 -8.24 7.75
CA HIS A 632 -36.19 -9.70 7.74
C HIS A 632 -37.06 -10.37 8.82
N LEU A 633 -37.15 -9.79 10.02
CA LEU A 633 -38.02 -10.29 11.09
C LEU A 633 -39.52 -10.13 10.77
N GLN A 634 -39.92 -9.03 10.13
CA GLN A 634 -41.30 -8.83 9.68
C GLN A 634 -41.72 -9.84 8.62
N ARG A 635 -40.83 -10.15 7.65
CA ARG A 635 -41.10 -11.20 6.65
C ARG A 635 -41.26 -12.59 7.28
N LEU A 636 -40.49 -12.90 8.33
CA LEU A 636 -40.66 -14.16 9.08
C LEU A 636 -42.00 -14.22 9.84
N GLN A 637 -42.57 -13.08 10.25
CA GLN A 637 -43.89 -13.02 10.91
C GLN A 637 -45.08 -13.03 9.94
N GLN A 638 -44.81 -12.98 8.63
CA GLN A 638 -45.82 -13.04 7.55
C GLN A 638 -45.83 -14.41 6.85
N LEU A 639 -44.97 -15.34 7.28
CA LEU A 639 -44.84 -16.73 6.83
C LEU A 639 -45.35 -17.68 7.92
#